data_AF-A0A9X6ST66-F1
#
_entry.id   AF-A0A9X6ST66-F1
#
_cell.length_a   1.000
_cell.length_b   1.000
_cell.length_c   1.000
_cell.angle_alpha   90.00
_cell.angle_beta   90.00
_cell.angle_gamma   90.00
#
_symmetry.space_group_name_H-M   'P 1'
#
loop_
_entity.id
_entity.type
_entity.pdbx_description
1 polymer ?
#
loop_
_entity_poly.entity_id
_entity_poly.type
_entity_poly.pdbx_seq_one_letter_code
_entity_poly.pdbx_strand_id
1 'polypeptide(L)'
;MKLKNILFLILACTLTVPATTAYAKPIEYAYSHYKKGMDYFNKKDYKHAITEFQYAVNLEPNASYLRKLAESYKLDGQYQKASETHYKEANVYYKMGDMNTYYAVIRIAESLNSSVDLYMTTDKQPKNYQLQKYEPSNGMYIGAFIEKEENLNYSNRFAEFNQKTGKQHAVYFAYHNYGVTFPTAWLNKVKDANANNAVHLALEPNNGLEAVKDDQYLRQFARDAYAAKVPIFIRFASEMNGNWVKWNGNPKLYIEKFRLISKVMKEEAPNVAMVWSPADSPKNEIDKYYPGDDYVDWVGVNHYSNNFQNANINSPNDYTNPIEEIRYVYEKYSDRKPMMLSEYGASHLSAADLKDASNFAITKMHMLYEGAKLNFPRLKEINWFSMNTLKHANSADRKKADYSIMDNKKVFESYKDMISDDYFLPSVVNGEFAKQETSTPTYVTNYKKQAITEPIKIMAWAKTFVPYIGKVTYQINGKVKGESYQYPYDINVKPEDLREGKNEFKITIYTPDNKVAFEKTDALYKSNIKEEQVKVFIGNKDVYTKNQLAELLSPPYIKNGRTMVPIRMISEQLGMNVLWNQKDKTVTLKNGDTNVILTLDKGYASINSKNVKIDAPPELKQNTTFVPLRFISENMGLNVTYTVSDHSVLVKKN
;
A
#
# COMPACT_ATOMS: atom_id res chain seq x y z
N MET A 1 12.40 -64.05 36.69
CA MET A 1 11.57 -65.11 37.29
C MET A 1 10.17 -64.92 36.73
N LYS A 2 9.52 -65.75 35.92
CA LYS A 2 9.73 -66.96 35.07
C LYS A 2 8.45 -66.95 34.18
N LEU A 3 8.29 -67.46 32.97
CA LEU A 3 9.07 -68.31 32.09
C LEU A 3 8.36 -68.30 30.71
N LYS A 4 9.17 -68.18 29.66
CA LYS A 4 9.19 -68.97 28.42
C LYS A 4 7.88 -69.55 27.81
N ASN A 5 7.58 -69.02 26.62
CA ASN A 5 7.63 -69.71 25.32
C ASN A 5 6.86 -71.02 25.06
N ILE A 6 6.00 -70.90 24.03
CA ILE A 6 5.84 -71.77 22.83
C ILE A 6 5.01 -73.05 23.04
N LEU A 7 3.74 -73.07 22.60
CA LEU A 7 3.21 -73.43 21.25
C LEU A 7 3.09 -74.95 21.05
N PHE A 8 1.87 -75.48 20.89
CA PHE A 8 1.33 -75.92 19.59
C PHE A 8 -0.07 -76.58 19.66
N LEU A 9 -0.84 -76.29 18.60
CA LEU A 9 -1.87 -77.09 17.91
C LEU A 9 -3.22 -77.38 18.62
N ILE A 10 -4.29 -76.90 17.98
CA ILE A 10 -5.32 -77.74 17.31
C ILE A 10 -5.97 -76.89 16.20
N LEU A 11 -6.17 -77.52 15.04
CA LEU A 11 -6.78 -76.97 13.83
C LEU A 11 -8.22 -77.50 13.67
N ALA A 12 -9.08 -76.62 13.14
CA ALA A 12 -10.31 -76.88 12.37
C ALA A 12 -11.59 -77.31 13.11
N CYS A 13 -12.60 -76.43 13.14
CA CYS A 13 -13.68 -76.48 12.13
C CYS A 13 -14.58 -75.22 12.18
N THR A 14 -15.06 -74.85 11.01
CA THR A 14 -15.71 -73.61 10.59
C THR A 14 -17.13 -73.41 11.12
N LEU A 15 -17.48 -72.17 11.49
CA LEU A 15 -18.82 -71.58 11.31
C LEU A 15 -18.67 -70.08 11.05
N THR A 16 -19.27 -69.65 9.94
CA THR A 16 -19.28 -68.31 9.37
C THR A 16 -20.08 -67.31 10.21
N VAL A 17 -19.49 -66.14 10.48
CA VAL A 17 -20.22 -64.91 10.84
C VAL A 17 -19.89 -63.87 9.75
N PRO A 18 -20.89 -63.16 9.18
CA PRO A 18 -20.68 -62.33 8.00
C PRO A 18 -19.80 -61.11 8.31
N ALA A 19 -19.11 -60.69 7.26
CA ALA A 19 -18.15 -59.60 7.19
C ALA A 19 -18.63 -58.35 7.96
N THR A 20 -17.76 -57.89 8.87
CA THR A 20 -17.78 -56.54 9.40
C THR A 20 -17.80 -55.55 8.24
N THR A 21 -18.78 -54.65 8.22
CA THR A 21 -18.77 -53.44 7.40
C THR A 21 -17.49 -52.67 7.68
N ALA A 22 -16.56 -52.70 6.73
CA ALA A 22 -15.41 -51.81 6.73
C ALA A 22 -15.95 -50.38 6.61
N TYR A 23 -15.84 -49.59 7.68
CA TYR A 23 -16.00 -48.14 7.57
C TYR A 23 -14.90 -47.67 6.62
N ALA A 24 -15.28 -47.26 5.40
CA ALA A 24 -14.33 -46.73 4.43
C ALA A 24 -13.56 -45.56 5.06
N LYS A 25 -12.27 -45.45 4.76
CA LYS A 25 -11.42 -44.43 5.38
C LYS A 25 -11.87 -43.04 4.89
N PRO A 26 -11.77 -41.97 5.70
CA PRO A 26 -12.15 -40.60 5.29
C PRO A 26 -11.61 -40.15 3.91
N ILE A 27 -10.43 -40.64 3.53
CA ILE A 27 -9.76 -40.41 2.24
C ILE A 27 -10.57 -40.98 1.05
N GLU A 28 -11.14 -42.18 1.18
CA GLU A 28 -11.94 -42.80 0.11
C GLU A 28 -13.25 -42.02 -0.14
N TYR A 29 -13.84 -41.48 0.93
CA TYR A 29 -15.01 -40.60 0.83
C TYR A 29 -14.66 -39.26 0.18
N ALA A 30 -13.52 -38.64 0.55
CA ALA A 30 -13.07 -37.39 -0.07
C ALA A 30 -12.87 -37.53 -1.58
N TYR A 31 -12.23 -38.61 -2.02
CA TYR A 31 -12.01 -38.87 -3.45
C TYR A 31 -13.31 -39.18 -4.21
N SER A 32 -14.28 -39.85 -3.58
CA SER A 32 -15.61 -40.07 -4.17
C SER A 32 -16.33 -38.76 -4.46
N HIS A 33 -16.33 -37.83 -3.50
CA HIS A 33 -16.86 -36.48 -3.69
C HIS A 33 -16.08 -35.70 -4.75
N TYR A 34 -14.74 -35.78 -4.77
CA TYR A 34 -13.95 -35.15 -5.83
C TYR A 34 -14.31 -35.65 -7.23
N LYS A 35 -14.50 -36.97 -7.41
CA LYS A 35 -14.93 -37.54 -8.70
C LYS A 35 -16.30 -37.03 -9.14
N LYS A 36 -17.29 -37.04 -8.23
CA LYS A 36 -18.62 -36.48 -8.52
C LYS A 36 -18.53 -34.99 -8.88
N GLY A 37 -17.71 -34.24 -8.15
CA GLY A 37 -17.42 -32.84 -8.46
C GLY A 37 -16.85 -32.66 -9.86
N MET A 38 -15.91 -33.51 -10.28
CA MET A 38 -15.37 -33.49 -11.64
C MET A 38 -16.43 -33.83 -12.71
N ASP A 39 -17.34 -34.76 -12.43
CA ASP A 39 -18.44 -35.08 -13.35
C ASP A 39 -19.36 -33.88 -13.57
N TYR A 40 -19.73 -33.17 -12.49
CA TYR A 40 -20.50 -31.92 -12.57
C TYR A 40 -19.70 -30.80 -13.27
N PHE A 41 -18.41 -30.67 -12.95
CA PHE A 41 -17.52 -29.67 -13.56
C PHE A 41 -17.44 -29.84 -15.07
N ASN A 42 -17.26 -31.07 -15.56
CA ASN A 42 -17.20 -31.38 -16.98
C ASN A 42 -18.54 -31.12 -17.70
N LYS A 43 -19.66 -31.24 -16.98
CA LYS A 43 -21.00 -30.86 -17.45
C LYS A 43 -21.29 -29.36 -17.35
N LYS A 44 -20.31 -28.56 -16.87
CA LYS A 44 -20.45 -27.12 -16.59
C LYS A 44 -21.50 -26.78 -15.53
N ASP A 45 -21.85 -27.75 -14.68
CA ASP A 45 -22.72 -27.57 -13.52
C ASP A 45 -21.88 -27.18 -12.30
N TYR A 46 -21.38 -25.95 -12.32
CA TYR A 46 -20.40 -25.49 -11.33
C TYR A 46 -20.98 -25.41 -9.92
N LYS A 47 -22.29 -25.18 -9.75
CA LYS A 47 -22.92 -25.12 -8.42
C LYS A 47 -22.88 -26.47 -7.70
N HIS A 48 -23.22 -27.56 -8.40
CA HIS A 48 -23.10 -28.91 -7.84
C HIS A 48 -21.64 -29.33 -7.72
N ALA A 49 -20.78 -28.97 -8.69
CA ALA A 49 -19.34 -29.22 -8.58
C ALA A 49 -18.73 -28.57 -7.33
N ILE A 50 -19.07 -27.31 -7.04
CA ILE A 50 -18.65 -26.59 -5.83
C ILE A 50 -19.06 -27.35 -4.58
N THR A 51 -20.30 -27.82 -4.52
CA THR A 51 -20.83 -28.55 -3.36
C THR A 51 -20.02 -29.82 -3.10
N GLU A 52 -19.79 -30.63 -4.13
CA GLU A 52 -19.00 -31.86 -4.04
C GLU A 52 -17.52 -31.59 -3.72
N PHE A 53 -16.90 -30.58 -4.35
CA PHE A 53 -15.52 -30.21 -4.03
C PHE A 53 -15.35 -29.63 -2.63
N GLN A 54 -16.34 -28.91 -2.09
CA GLN A 54 -16.33 -28.46 -0.69
C GLN A 54 -16.33 -29.65 0.26
N TYR A 55 -17.17 -30.68 0.01
CA TYR A 55 -17.15 -31.92 0.79
C TYR A 55 -15.78 -32.60 0.73
N ALA A 56 -15.20 -32.72 -0.46
CA ALA A 56 -13.87 -33.31 -0.64
C ALA A 56 -12.78 -32.53 0.14
N VAL A 57 -12.76 -31.20 0.04
CA VAL A 57 -11.80 -30.33 0.76
C VAL A 57 -11.99 -30.38 2.27
N ASN A 58 -13.23 -30.44 2.76
CA ASN A 58 -13.52 -30.51 4.20
C ASN A 58 -13.07 -31.85 4.81
N LEU A 59 -13.13 -32.94 4.03
CA LEU A 59 -12.66 -34.25 4.45
C LEU A 59 -11.12 -34.36 4.35
N GLU A 60 -10.54 -33.85 3.26
CA GLU A 60 -9.10 -33.92 3.00
C GLU A 60 -8.62 -32.71 2.17
N PRO A 61 -8.09 -31.64 2.81
CA PRO A 61 -7.61 -30.48 2.10
C PRO A 61 -6.25 -30.75 1.44
N ASN A 62 -6.25 -30.91 0.11
CA ASN A 62 -5.03 -30.97 -0.70
C ASN A 62 -5.07 -29.99 -1.87
N ALA A 63 -3.93 -29.76 -2.51
CA ALA A 63 -3.78 -28.77 -3.58
C ALA A 63 -4.70 -29.04 -4.78
N SER A 64 -4.91 -30.31 -5.17
CA SER A 64 -5.76 -30.64 -6.32
C SER A 64 -7.23 -30.34 -6.05
N TYR A 65 -7.72 -30.65 -4.86
CA TYR A 65 -9.13 -30.44 -4.49
C TYR A 65 -9.40 -28.94 -4.33
N LEU A 66 -8.49 -28.21 -3.69
CA LEU A 66 -8.55 -26.76 -3.55
C LEU A 66 -8.53 -26.07 -4.91
N ARG A 67 -7.64 -26.49 -5.82
CA ARG A 67 -7.57 -25.92 -7.18
C ARG A 67 -8.89 -26.07 -7.93
N LYS A 68 -9.48 -27.27 -7.93
CA LYS A 68 -10.76 -27.51 -8.62
C LYS A 68 -11.94 -26.80 -7.98
N LEU A 69 -11.94 -26.68 -6.66
CA LEU A 69 -12.92 -25.85 -5.96
C LEU A 69 -12.77 -24.36 -6.38
N ALA A 70 -11.55 -23.85 -6.42
CA ALA A 70 -11.26 -22.47 -6.81
C ALA A 70 -11.63 -22.19 -8.28
N GLU A 71 -11.28 -23.09 -9.20
CA GLU A 71 -11.70 -23.04 -10.61
C GLU A 71 -13.23 -23.03 -10.74
N SER A 72 -13.93 -23.87 -9.96
CA SER A 72 -15.39 -23.93 -9.99
C SER A 72 -16.01 -22.63 -9.45
N TYR A 73 -15.48 -22.07 -8.37
CA TYR A 73 -15.91 -20.75 -7.88
C TYR A 73 -15.72 -19.67 -8.93
N LYS A 74 -14.55 -19.64 -9.60
CA LYS A 74 -14.28 -18.67 -10.66
C LYS A 74 -15.29 -18.79 -11.81
N LEU A 75 -15.57 -20.01 -12.27
CA LEU A 75 -16.49 -20.27 -13.38
C LEU A 75 -17.96 -20.00 -13.03
N ASP A 76 -18.33 -20.09 -11.75
CA ASP A 76 -19.64 -19.68 -11.23
C ASP A 76 -19.72 -18.15 -10.93
N GLY A 77 -18.62 -17.41 -11.10
CA GLY A 77 -18.55 -15.95 -10.85
C GLY A 77 -18.27 -15.56 -9.39
N GLN A 78 -17.95 -16.52 -8.52
CA GLN A 78 -17.60 -16.29 -7.11
C GLN A 78 -16.09 -16.00 -6.95
N TYR A 79 -15.59 -14.94 -7.60
CA TYR A 79 -14.16 -14.63 -7.72
C TYR A 79 -13.41 -14.49 -6.39
N GLN A 80 -14.03 -13.82 -5.40
CA GLN A 80 -13.41 -13.66 -4.08
C GLN A 80 -13.18 -15.01 -3.39
N LYS A 81 -14.16 -15.92 -3.47
CA LYS A 81 -14.01 -17.28 -2.93
C LYS A 81 -12.97 -18.10 -3.70
N ALA A 82 -12.86 -17.89 -5.01
CA ALA A 82 -11.80 -18.50 -5.81
C ALA A 82 -10.42 -18.03 -5.35
N SER A 83 -10.24 -16.71 -5.15
CA SER A 83 -9.00 -16.12 -4.62
C SER A 83 -8.63 -16.69 -3.25
N GLU A 84 -9.55 -16.65 -2.28
CA GLU A 84 -9.37 -17.22 -0.94
C GLU A 84 -9.02 -18.71 -0.96
N THR A 85 -9.59 -19.46 -1.91
CA THR A 85 -9.31 -20.89 -2.07
C THR A 85 -7.93 -21.13 -2.67
N HIS A 86 -7.49 -20.30 -3.64
CA HIS A 86 -6.13 -20.36 -4.15
C HIS A 86 -5.08 -19.95 -3.10
N TYR A 87 -5.36 -19.03 -2.17
CA TYR A 87 -4.45 -18.79 -1.03
C TYR A 87 -4.27 -20.04 -0.16
N LYS A 88 -5.35 -20.79 0.08
CA LYS A 88 -5.28 -22.08 0.79
C LYS A 88 -4.47 -23.10 0.01
N GLU A 89 -4.65 -23.17 -1.32
CA GLU A 89 -3.86 -24.02 -2.21
C GLU A 89 -2.37 -23.65 -2.16
N ALA A 90 -2.04 -22.37 -2.28
CA ALA A 90 -0.66 -21.88 -2.20
C ALA A 90 -0.01 -22.31 -0.87
N ASN A 91 -0.72 -22.17 0.26
CA ASN A 91 -0.21 -22.59 1.56
C ASN A 91 0.12 -24.10 1.65
N VAL A 92 -0.51 -24.95 0.83
CA VAL A 92 -0.11 -26.37 0.72
C VAL A 92 1.30 -26.48 0.13
N TYR A 93 1.57 -25.78 -0.99
CA TYR A 93 2.89 -25.76 -1.63
C TYR A 93 3.97 -25.11 -0.77
N TYR A 94 3.62 -24.04 -0.05
CA TYR A 94 4.53 -23.40 0.92
C TYR A 94 5.02 -24.40 1.98
N LYS A 95 4.11 -25.17 2.57
CA LYS A 95 4.44 -26.19 3.57
C LYS A 95 5.27 -27.35 3.00
N MET A 96 5.19 -27.59 1.70
CA MET A 96 5.99 -28.59 0.99
C MET A 96 7.36 -28.07 0.54
N GLY A 97 7.64 -26.77 0.68
CA GLY A 97 8.88 -26.13 0.21
C GLY A 97 8.92 -25.83 -1.29
N ASP A 98 7.82 -26.03 -2.03
CA ASP A 98 7.73 -25.70 -3.46
C ASP A 98 7.36 -24.23 -3.66
N MET A 99 8.38 -23.37 -3.51
CA MET A 99 8.20 -21.91 -3.61
C MET A 99 7.83 -21.45 -5.03
N ASN A 100 8.26 -22.16 -6.07
CA ASN A 100 7.94 -21.79 -7.45
C ASN A 100 6.43 -21.92 -7.71
N THR A 101 5.84 -23.05 -7.31
CA THR A 101 4.40 -23.25 -7.43
C THR A 101 3.63 -22.38 -6.46
N TYR A 102 4.12 -22.19 -5.22
CA TYR A 102 3.53 -21.23 -4.27
C TYR A 102 3.35 -19.85 -4.92
N TYR A 103 4.40 -19.25 -5.46
CA TYR A 103 4.30 -17.94 -6.08
C TYR A 103 3.43 -17.93 -7.34
N ALA A 104 3.39 -19.02 -8.11
CA ALA A 104 2.48 -19.15 -9.24
C ALA A 104 1.01 -19.12 -8.81
N VAL A 105 0.66 -19.87 -7.76
CA VAL A 105 -0.71 -19.91 -7.23
C VAL A 105 -1.07 -18.59 -6.55
N ILE A 106 -0.13 -17.94 -5.84
CA ILE A 106 -0.34 -16.60 -5.28
C ILE A 106 -0.69 -15.59 -6.38
N ARG A 107 -0.01 -15.61 -7.54
CA ARG A 107 -0.35 -14.72 -8.67
C ARG A 107 -1.79 -14.94 -9.17
N ILE A 108 -2.24 -16.19 -9.21
CA ILE A 108 -3.63 -16.51 -9.59
C ILE A 108 -4.59 -15.97 -8.53
N ALA A 109 -4.33 -16.23 -7.24
CA ALA A 109 -5.14 -15.72 -6.14
C ALA A 109 -5.27 -14.19 -6.20
N GLU A 110 -4.14 -13.50 -6.36
CA GLU A 110 -4.07 -12.03 -6.43
C GLU A 110 -4.78 -11.46 -7.66
N SER A 111 -4.80 -12.16 -8.80
CA SER A 111 -5.54 -11.72 -9.99
C SER A 111 -7.07 -11.81 -9.85
N LEU A 112 -7.54 -12.61 -8.89
CA LEU A 112 -8.97 -12.81 -8.60
C LEU A 112 -9.43 -12.06 -7.36
N ASN A 113 -8.48 -11.53 -6.58
CA ASN A 113 -8.75 -10.83 -5.33
C ASN A 113 -9.34 -9.45 -5.63
N SER A 114 -10.45 -9.12 -4.98
CA SER A 114 -10.98 -7.76 -4.95
C SER A 114 -10.79 -7.16 -3.56
N SER A 115 -10.32 -5.92 -3.51
CA SER A 115 -10.12 -5.20 -2.25
C SER A 115 -10.39 -3.71 -2.41
N VAL A 116 -10.68 -3.06 -1.29
CA VAL A 116 -10.73 -1.60 -1.22
C VAL A 116 -10.14 -1.11 0.09
N ASP A 117 -9.13 -0.26 -0.04
CA ASP A 117 -8.48 0.44 1.07
C ASP A 117 -8.90 1.90 1.06
N LEU A 118 -9.24 2.42 2.24
CA LEU A 118 -9.75 3.78 2.39
C LEU A 118 -8.66 4.69 2.94
N TYR A 119 -8.54 5.85 2.33
CA TYR A 119 -7.63 6.92 2.67
C TYR A 119 -8.40 8.21 2.89
N MET A 120 -7.80 9.15 3.61
CA MET A 120 -8.33 10.50 3.76
C MET A 120 -7.27 11.57 3.78
N THR A 121 -7.66 12.78 3.41
CA THR A 121 -6.85 13.98 3.61
C THR A 121 -6.69 14.30 5.09
N THR A 122 -5.52 14.81 5.48
CA THR A 122 -5.26 15.26 6.85
C THR A 122 -4.21 16.37 6.88
N ASP A 123 -4.33 17.26 7.87
CA ASP A 123 -3.29 18.26 8.16
C ASP A 123 -2.22 17.72 9.12
N LYS A 124 -2.40 16.49 9.63
CA LYS A 124 -1.44 15.85 10.53
C LYS A 124 -0.24 15.34 9.74
N GLN A 125 0.90 15.98 9.97
CA GLN A 125 2.18 15.54 9.44
C GLN A 125 2.53 14.10 9.95
N PRO A 126 2.99 13.20 9.07
CA PRO A 126 3.53 11.89 9.47
C PRO A 126 4.73 12.04 10.43
N LYS A 127 5.07 10.98 11.18
CA LYS A 127 6.26 11.00 12.05
C LYS A 127 7.51 11.37 11.25
N ASN A 128 8.25 12.36 11.75
CA ASN A 128 9.39 12.93 11.05
C ASN A 128 10.53 11.92 10.85
N TYR A 129 11.05 11.88 9.63
CA TYR A 129 12.36 11.36 9.27
C TYR A 129 13.23 12.54 8.81
N GLN A 130 14.54 12.35 8.78
CA GLN A 130 15.44 13.37 8.23
C GLN A 130 15.30 13.39 6.71
N LEU A 131 14.81 14.50 6.17
CA LEU A 131 14.73 14.73 4.72
C LEU A 131 16.12 14.61 4.10
N GLN A 132 16.22 13.89 2.99
CA GLN A 132 17.45 13.82 2.20
C GLN A 132 17.58 15.05 1.29
N LYS A 133 18.75 15.21 0.64
CA LYS A 133 18.97 16.26 -0.36
C LYS A 133 17.88 16.19 -1.43
N TYR A 134 17.26 17.33 -1.68
CA TYR A 134 16.17 17.52 -2.62
C TYR A 134 14.86 16.82 -2.29
N GLU A 135 14.71 16.26 -1.08
CA GLU A 135 13.47 15.60 -0.70
C GLU A 135 12.44 16.62 -0.18
N PRO A 136 11.23 16.69 -0.76
CA PRO A 136 10.16 17.53 -0.24
C PRO A 136 9.52 16.88 0.99
N SER A 137 9.08 17.69 1.95
CA SER A 137 8.44 17.17 3.17
C SER A 137 7.16 16.37 2.86
N ASN A 138 6.40 16.82 1.86
CA ASN A 138 5.25 16.13 1.28
C ASN A 138 5.10 16.45 -0.21
N GLY A 139 4.26 15.70 -0.91
CA GLY A 139 4.06 15.85 -2.36
C GLY A 139 5.11 15.11 -3.17
N MET A 140 5.00 15.24 -4.50
CA MET A 140 5.76 14.47 -5.47
C MET A 140 6.11 15.33 -6.68
N TYR A 141 7.38 15.39 -7.05
CA TYR A 141 7.82 16.06 -8.27
C TYR A 141 7.29 15.34 -9.51
N ILE A 142 6.82 16.15 -10.46
CA ILE A 142 6.54 15.68 -11.82
C ILE A 142 7.73 16.04 -12.71
N GLY A 143 8.22 15.04 -13.45
CA GLY A 143 9.28 15.22 -14.42
C GLY A 143 9.01 14.50 -15.72
N ALA A 144 9.79 14.81 -16.75
CA ALA A 144 9.62 14.19 -18.06
C ALA A 144 10.91 14.16 -18.91
N PHE A 145 11.03 13.13 -19.74
CA PHE A 145 11.83 13.14 -20.96
C PHE A 145 10.92 13.48 -22.12
N ILE A 146 11.25 14.56 -22.83
CA ILE A 146 10.46 15.07 -23.96
C ILE A 146 11.34 15.31 -25.20
N GLU A 147 12.57 14.80 -25.22
CA GLU A 147 13.52 15.09 -26.30
C GLU A 147 13.06 14.56 -27.67
N LYS A 148 12.19 13.54 -27.63
CA LYS A 148 11.63 12.84 -28.80
C LYS A 148 10.12 13.07 -28.95
N GLU A 149 9.59 14.09 -28.29
CA GLU A 149 8.22 14.54 -28.48
C GLU A 149 8.10 15.31 -29.80
N GLU A 150 7.29 14.81 -30.74
CA GLU A 150 7.17 15.37 -32.09
C GLU A 150 6.34 16.65 -32.13
N ASN A 151 5.42 16.81 -31.19
CA ASN A 151 4.46 17.93 -31.13
C ASN A 151 4.99 19.15 -30.36
N LEU A 152 6.31 19.27 -30.21
CA LEU A 152 6.99 20.37 -29.53
C LEU A 152 8.06 21.00 -30.43
N ASN A 153 8.14 22.32 -30.41
CA ASN A 153 9.19 23.06 -31.08
C ASN A 153 10.55 22.85 -30.36
N TYR A 154 11.54 22.35 -31.10
CA TYR A 154 12.86 22.02 -30.57
C TYR A 154 13.54 23.17 -29.80
N SER A 155 13.33 24.41 -30.24
CA SER A 155 14.01 25.59 -29.66
C SER A 155 13.50 25.97 -28.27
N ASN A 156 12.23 25.72 -27.97
CA ASN A 156 11.57 26.14 -26.72
C ASN A 156 10.71 25.03 -26.08
N ARG A 157 10.96 23.75 -26.42
CA ARG A 157 10.15 22.57 -26.05
C ARG A 157 9.75 22.51 -24.58
N PHE A 158 10.66 22.84 -23.66
CA PHE A 158 10.39 22.76 -22.23
C PHE A 158 9.33 23.79 -21.81
N ALA A 159 9.48 25.05 -22.24
CA ALA A 159 8.51 26.10 -21.97
C ALA A 159 7.16 25.81 -22.63
N GLU A 160 7.18 25.35 -23.89
CA GLU A 160 5.98 24.97 -24.62
C GLU A 160 5.25 23.79 -23.94
N PHE A 161 5.99 22.77 -23.47
CA PHE A 161 5.41 21.64 -22.77
C PHE A 161 4.70 22.10 -21.49
N ASN A 162 5.35 22.91 -20.65
CA ASN A 162 4.74 23.47 -19.44
C ASN A 162 3.50 24.31 -19.72
N GLN A 163 3.53 25.10 -20.80
CA GLN A 163 2.38 25.89 -21.23
C GLN A 163 1.20 24.99 -21.62
N LYS A 164 1.44 23.96 -22.43
CA LYS A 164 0.40 23.05 -22.92
C LYS A 164 -0.19 22.21 -21.80
N THR A 165 0.65 21.66 -20.92
CA THR A 165 0.22 20.89 -19.74
C THR A 165 -0.40 21.78 -18.66
N GLY A 166 -0.23 23.11 -18.73
CA GLY A 166 -0.75 24.05 -17.74
C GLY A 166 -0.05 24.00 -16.39
N LYS A 167 1.09 23.28 -16.29
CA LYS A 167 1.87 23.15 -15.07
C LYS A 167 3.34 22.97 -15.39
N GLN A 168 4.17 23.63 -14.60
CA GLN A 168 5.63 23.49 -14.64
C GLN A 168 6.04 22.08 -14.19
N HIS A 169 6.89 21.42 -14.97
CA HIS A 169 7.57 20.19 -14.55
C HIS A 169 8.80 20.55 -13.73
N ALA A 170 8.96 19.91 -12.58
CA ALA A 170 10.06 20.15 -11.66
C ALA A 170 11.40 19.65 -12.22
N VAL A 171 11.36 18.55 -12.98
CA VAL A 171 12.54 17.85 -13.48
C VAL A 171 12.39 17.56 -14.97
N TYR A 172 13.43 17.80 -15.75
CA TYR A 172 13.55 17.21 -17.08
C TYR A 172 14.78 16.31 -17.13
N PHE A 173 14.67 15.19 -17.85
CA PHE A 173 15.78 14.25 -17.96
C PHE A 173 16.24 14.02 -19.40
N ALA A 174 17.52 13.67 -19.53
CA ALA A 174 18.17 13.28 -20.78
C ALA A 174 19.20 12.17 -20.56
N TYR A 175 19.45 11.37 -21.60
CA TYR A 175 20.52 10.39 -21.63
C TYR A 175 21.83 11.07 -22.01
N HIS A 176 22.91 10.72 -21.30
CA HIS A 176 24.24 11.27 -21.52
C HIS A 176 25.29 10.15 -21.45
N ASN A 177 26.16 10.08 -22.46
CA ASN A 177 27.22 9.08 -22.49
C ASN A 177 28.39 9.49 -21.57
N TYR A 178 28.83 8.57 -20.71
CA TYR A 178 30.10 8.74 -20.00
C TYR A 178 31.26 8.87 -20.99
N GLY A 179 32.15 9.83 -20.75
CA GLY A 179 33.24 10.22 -21.64
C GLY A 179 32.90 11.39 -22.57
N VAL A 180 31.64 11.84 -22.62
CA VAL A 180 31.22 13.05 -23.35
C VAL A 180 31.14 14.23 -22.39
N THR A 181 31.56 15.42 -22.85
CA THR A 181 31.55 16.68 -22.08
C THR A 181 30.17 16.99 -21.50
N PHE A 182 30.14 17.72 -20.38
CA PHE A 182 28.90 18.05 -19.68
C PHE A 182 27.90 18.79 -20.61
N PRO A 183 26.59 18.45 -20.60
CA PRO A 183 25.63 18.92 -21.60
C PRO A 183 25.09 20.33 -21.32
N THR A 184 25.99 21.32 -21.17
CA THR A 184 25.67 22.71 -20.79
C THR A 184 24.62 23.36 -21.67
N ALA A 185 24.69 23.16 -22.99
CA ALA A 185 23.74 23.75 -23.94
C ALA A 185 22.31 23.23 -23.75
N TRP A 186 22.16 21.93 -23.43
CA TRP A 186 20.86 21.33 -23.15
C TRP A 186 20.30 21.83 -21.81
N LEU A 187 21.15 21.86 -20.77
CA LEU A 187 20.77 22.36 -19.45
C LEU A 187 20.31 23.82 -19.50
N ASN A 188 21.01 24.67 -20.27
CA ASN A 188 20.61 26.07 -20.44
C ASN A 188 19.20 26.18 -21.01
N LYS A 189 18.81 25.34 -21.99
CA LYS A 189 17.42 25.33 -22.51
C LYS A 189 16.39 24.94 -21.44
N VAL A 190 16.72 23.97 -20.58
CA VAL A 190 15.85 23.58 -19.46
C VAL A 190 15.70 24.74 -18.47
N LYS A 191 16.81 25.42 -18.16
CA LYS A 191 16.87 26.57 -17.25
C LYS A 191 16.17 27.80 -17.82
N ASP A 192 16.25 28.03 -19.13
CA ASP A 192 15.58 29.15 -19.80
C ASP A 192 14.06 28.98 -19.79
N ALA A 193 13.55 27.74 -19.75
CA ALA A 193 12.14 27.49 -19.56
C ALA A 193 11.66 27.79 -18.14
N ASN A 194 12.49 27.53 -17.13
CA ASN A 194 12.29 27.99 -15.76
C ASN A 194 13.61 27.89 -14.98
N ALA A 195 14.05 29.00 -14.39
CA ALA A 195 15.32 29.06 -13.67
C ALA A 195 15.41 28.12 -12.47
N ASN A 196 14.28 27.58 -12.00
CA ASN A 196 14.19 26.66 -10.87
C ASN A 196 14.02 25.19 -11.27
N ASN A 197 14.13 24.88 -12.56
CA ASN A 197 14.09 23.49 -13.01
C ASN A 197 15.32 22.74 -12.51
N ALA A 198 15.08 21.54 -11.99
CA ALA A 198 16.13 20.57 -11.81
C ALA A 198 16.36 19.79 -13.10
N VAL A 199 17.53 19.18 -13.22
CA VAL A 199 17.84 18.27 -14.31
C VAL A 199 18.16 16.89 -13.79
N HIS A 200 17.78 15.87 -14.56
CA HIS A 200 18.14 14.50 -14.31
C HIS A 200 18.98 13.98 -15.50
N LEU A 201 20.23 13.62 -15.25
CA LEU A 201 21.13 13.07 -16.26
C LEU A 201 21.26 11.56 -16.07
N ALA A 202 20.80 10.80 -17.05
CA ALA A 202 21.02 9.36 -17.13
C ALA A 202 22.41 9.12 -17.73
N LEU A 203 23.41 8.93 -16.86
CA LEU A 203 24.82 8.84 -17.23
C LEU A 203 25.19 7.38 -17.55
N GLU A 204 25.35 7.08 -18.85
CA GLU A 204 25.53 5.72 -19.35
C GLU A 204 27.00 5.42 -19.68
N PRO A 205 27.64 4.43 -19.03
CA PRO A 205 28.97 3.96 -19.38
C PRO A 205 28.92 3.03 -20.60
N ASN A 206 28.54 3.56 -21.76
CA ASN A 206 28.38 2.80 -23.00
C ASN A 206 29.69 2.18 -23.55
N ASN A 207 30.84 2.63 -23.05
CA ASN A 207 32.17 2.04 -23.28
C ASN A 207 32.58 1.02 -22.20
N GLY A 208 31.66 0.64 -21.31
CA GLY A 208 31.89 -0.31 -20.22
C GLY A 208 32.31 0.35 -18.90
N LEU A 209 32.16 -0.40 -17.79
CA LEU A 209 32.48 0.08 -16.44
C LEU A 209 33.98 0.38 -16.24
N GLU A 210 34.87 -0.30 -16.96
CA GLU A 210 36.33 -0.10 -16.86
C GLU A 210 36.79 1.27 -17.39
N ALA A 211 35.98 1.92 -18.23
CA ALA A 211 36.24 3.28 -18.70
C ALA A 211 36.01 4.32 -17.59
N VAL A 212 35.30 3.96 -16.51
CA VAL A 212 34.97 4.88 -15.42
C VAL A 212 36.14 4.95 -14.43
N LYS A 213 36.76 6.13 -14.38
CA LYS A 213 37.96 6.41 -13.60
C LYS A 213 37.86 7.79 -12.97
N ASP A 214 38.53 7.95 -11.83
CA ASP A 214 38.74 9.26 -11.23
C ASP A 214 39.86 9.96 -12.01
N ASP A 215 39.48 10.61 -13.11
CA ASP A 215 40.38 11.25 -14.06
C ASP A 215 39.96 12.71 -14.31
N GLN A 216 40.75 13.40 -15.14
CA GLN A 216 40.47 14.79 -15.50
C GLN A 216 39.07 14.96 -16.13
N TYR A 217 38.58 13.97 -16.88
CA TYR A 217 37.26 14.02 -17.48
C TYR A 217 36.18 14.04 -16.40
N LEU A 218 36.16 13.06 -15.49
CA LEU A 218 35.10 12.96 -14.47
C LEU A 218 35.14 14.16 -13.52
N ARG A 219 36.34 14.60 -13.14
CA ARG A 219 36.54 15.78 -12.29
C ARG A 219 36.05 17.06 -12.97
N GLN A 220 36.33 17.24 -14.26
CA GLN A 220 35.82 18.40 -15.00
C GLN A 220 34.31 18.34 -15.19
N PHE A 221 33.78 17.16 -15.50
CA PHE A 221 32.33 16.94 -15.62
C PHE A 221 31.60 17.32 -14.32
N ALA A 222 32.15 16.95 -13.16
CA ALA A 222 31.58 17.31 -11.87
C ALA A 222 31.67 18.84 -11.62
N ARG A 223 32.81 19.48 -11.88
CA ARG A 223 32.92 20.94 -11.77
C ARG A 223 31.94 21.69 -12.69
N ASP A 224 31.74 21.21 -13.90
CA ASP A 224 30.75 21.77 -14.83
C ASP A 224 29.32 21.59 -14.29
N ALA A 225 29.03 20.45 -13.65
CA ALA A 225 27.75 20.21 -12.97
C ALA A 225 27.51 21.18 -11.81
N TYR A 226 28.55 21.52 -11.04
CA TYR A 226 28.46 22.54 -9.99
C TYR A 226 28.25 23.94 -10.59
N ALA A 227 28.99 24.27 -11.66
CA ALA A 227 28.91 25.55 -12.34
C ALA A 227 27.53 25.83 -12.97
N ALA A 228 26.71 24.81 -13.21
CA ALA A 228 25.35 24.95 -13.72
C ALA A 228 24.40 25.69 -12.75
N LYS A 229 24.67 25.64 -11.44
CA LYS A 229 23.89 26.30 -10.38
C LYS A 229 22.40 25.96 -10.42
N VAL A 230 22.10 24.67 -10.59
CA VAL A 230 20.75 24.11 -10.51
C VAL A 230 20.81 22.79 -9.72
N PRO A 231 19.69 22.29 -9.17
CA PRO A 231 19.61 20.94 -8.64
C PRO A 231 19.83 19.91 -9.76
N ILE A 232 20.67 18.90 -9.50
CA ILE A 232 21.00 17.86 -10.48
C ILE A 232 20.81 16.48 -9.86
N PHE A 233 20.07 15.60 -10.53
CA PHE A 233 20.03 14.17 -10.25
C PHE A 233 20.90 13.44 -11.26
N ILE A 234 21.94 12.74 -10.81
CA ILE A 234 22.74 11.87 -11.69
C ILE A 234 22.36 10.42 -11.45
N ARG A 235 21.73 9.82 -12.45
CA ARG A 235 21.42 8.40 -12.50
C ARG A 235 22.50 7.68 -13.30
N PHE A 236 23.51 7.20 -12.59
CA PHE A 236 24.62 6.49 -13.21
C PHE A 236 24.28 5.02 -13.44
N ALA A 237 24.45 4.56 -14.69
CA ALA A 237 24.39 3.15 -15.06
C ALA A 237 23.12 2.44 -14.53
N SER A 238 21.95 2.97 -14.87
CA SER A 238 20.65 2.41 -14.47
C SER A 238 20.37 1.02 -15.07
N GLU A 239 19.36 0.33 -14.54
CA GLU A 239 18.91 -0.98 -15.02
C GLU A 239 20.00 -2.07 -15.04
N MET A 240 21.03 -1.88 -14.21
CA MET A 240 22.17 -2.78 -14.07
C MET A 240 21.80 -4.22 -13.71
N ASN A 241 20.60 -4.46 -13.19
CA ASN A 241 20.06 -5.78 -12.90
C ASN A 241 19.53 -6.54 -14.14
N GLY A 242 19.35 -5.87 -15.29
CA GLY A 242 18.94 -6.48 -16.56
C GLY A 242 20.12 -6.78 -17.48
N ASN A 243 20.03 -7.85 -18.28
CA ASN A 243 21.10 -8.27 -19.20
C ASN A 243 21.13 -7.50 -20.54
N TRP A 244 20.31 -6.46 -20.69
CA TRP A 244 20.19 -5.63 -21.89
C TRP A 244 21.07 -4.37 -21.87
N VAL A 245 21.83 -4.16 -20.78
CA VAL A 245 22.81 -3.07 -20.64
C VAL A 245 24.24 -3.59 -20.58
N LYS A 246 25.20 -2.81 -21.07
CA LYS A 246 26.63 -3.22 -21.12
C LYS A 246 27.31 -3.29 -19.75
N TRP A 247 26.70 -2.73 -18.72
CA TRP A 247 27.23 -2.67 -17.34
C TRP A 247 26.58 -3.69 -16.39
N ASN A 248 25.91 -4.71 -16.94
CA ASN A 248 25.42 -5.88 -16.21
C ASN A 248 26.50 -6.97 -16.08
N GLY A 249 26.31 -7.90 -15.13
CA GLY A 249 27.10 -9.13 -15.00
C GLY A 249 28.23 -9.07 -13.97
N ASN A 250 28.66 -7.88 -13.55
CA ASN A 250 29.70 -7.70 -12.54
C ASN A 250 29.26 -6.71 -11.43
N PRO A 251 28.46 -7.16 -10.44
CA PRO A 251 27.95 -6.28 -9.40
C PRO A 251 29.05 -5.64 -8.54
N LYS A 252 30.18 -6.34 -8.32
CA LYS A 252 31.31 -5.81 -7.56
C LYS A 252 31.94 -4.59 -8.25
N LEU A 253 32.23 -4.71 -9.55
CA LEU A 253 32.77 -3.60 -10.33
C LEU A 253 31.75 -2.46 -10.44
N TYR A 254 30.47 -2.78 -10.63
CA TYR A 254 29.41 -1.77 -10.64
C TYR A 254 29.42 -0.94 -9.34
N ILE A 255 29.43 -1.60 -8.18
CA ILE A 255 29.45 -0.95 -6.87
C ILE A 255 30.69 -0.08 -6.73
N GLU A 256 31.86 -0.56 -7.13
CA GLU A 256 33.10 0.23 -7.12
C GLU A 256 32.96 1.52 -7.94
N LYS A 257 32.47 1.43 -9.18
CA LYS A 257 32.35 2.60 -10.07
C LYS A 257 31.26 3.57 -9.63
N PHE A 258 30.14 3.08 -9.11
CA PHE A 258 29.11 3.94 -8.53
C PHE A 258 29.66 4.74 -7.34
N ARG A 259 30.38 4.06 -6.43
CA ARG A 259 31.02 4.70 -5.27
C ARG A 259 32.06 5.75 -5.69
N LEU A 260 32.84 5.47 -6.74
CA LEU A 260 33.81 6.39 -7.31
C LEU A 260 33.13 7.67 -7.81
N ILE A 261 32.11 7.57 -8.66
CA ILE A 261 31.40 8.76 -9.17
C ILE A 261 30.74 9.52 -8.03
N SER A 262 30.07 8.83 -7.11
CA SER A 262 29.43 9.45 -5.95
C SER A 262 30.42 10.25 -5.10
N LYS A 263 31.63 9.71 -4.87
CA LYS A 263 32.70 10.41 -4.17
C LYS A 263 33.15 11.67 -4.92
N VAL A 264 33.42 11.58 -6.21
CA VAL A 264 33.84 12.74 -7.02
C VAL A 264 32.76 13.83 -7.03
N MET A 265 31.48 13.45 -7.17
CA MET A 265 30.37 14.41 -7.12
C MET A 265 30.26 15.08 -5.76
N LYS A 266 30.44 14.35 -4.65
CA LYS A 266 30.44 14.96 -3.31
C LYS A 266 31.58 15.94 -3.10
N GLU A 267 32.74 15.70 -3.71
CA GLU A 267 33.93 16.55 -3.59
C GLU A 267 33.82 17.81 -4.48
N GLU A 268 33.37 17.68 -5.73
CA GLU A 268 33.43 18.75 -6.73
C GLU A 268 32.06 19.40 -7.02
N ALA A 269 30.96 18.70 -6.73
CA ALA A 269 29.60 19.06 -7.15
C ALA A 269 28.54 18.74 -6.07
N PRO A 270 28.59 19.40 -4.90
CA PRO A 270 27.66 19.14 -3.80
C PRO A 270 26.18 19.40 -4.15
N ASN A 271 25.88 20.10 -5.24
CA ASN A 271 24.52 20.24 -5.80
C ASN A 271 24.00 18.98 -6.52
N VAL A 272 24.82 17.95 -6.71
CA VAL A 272 24.39 16.69 -7.32
C VAL A 272 23.80 15.75 -6.26
N ALA A 273 22.64 15.17 -6.56
CA ALA A 273 22.07 14.01 -5.89
C ALA A 273 22.34 12.75 -6.73
N MET A 274 22.99 11.76 -6.13
CA MET A 274 23.28 10.47 -6.77
C MET A 274 22.06 9.55 -6.71
N VAL A 275 21.63 9.07 -7.88
CA VAL A 275 20.47 8.17 -8.04
C VAL A 275 20.95 6.77 -8.40
N TRP A 276 20.66 5.78 -7.55
CA TRP A 276 20.82 4.37 -7.87
C TRP A 276 19.49 3.81 -8.36
N SER A 277 19.41 3.33 -9.60
CA SER A 277 18.13 3.04 -10.25
C SER A 277 18.13 1.68 -10.98
N PRO A 278 17.72 0.58 -10.32
CA PRO A 278 17.41 -0.68 -11.00
C PRO A 278 16.19 -0.57 -11.93
N ALA A 279 16.04 -1.55 -12.81
CA ALA A 279 14.75 -1.90 -13.40
C ALA A 279 13.90 -2.67 -12.36
N ASP A 280 12.58 -2.60 -12.47
CA ASP A 280 11.64 -3.34 -11.62
C ASP A 280 11.83 -4.88 -11.66
N SER A 281 12.42 -5.40 -12.73
CA SER A 281 12.77 -6.81 -12.91
C SER A 281 14.11 -6.99 -13.65
N PRO A 282 14.85 -8.10 -13.43
CA PRO A 282 14.57 -9.21 -12.52
C PRO A 282 14.84 -8.87 -11.04
N LYS A 283 13.87 -9.17 -10.16
CA LYS A 283 13.87 -8.76 -8.74
C LYS A 283 15.01 -9.38 -7.92
N ASN A 284 15.38 -10.63 -8.20
CA ASN A 284 16.43 -11.37 -7.48
C ASN A 284 17.86 -10.87 -7.78
N GLU A 285 18.04 -10.02 -8.79
CA GLU A 285 19.33 -9.44 -9.14
C GLU A 285 19.52 -8.03 -8.56
N ILE A 286 18.45 -7.33 -8.19
CA ILE A 286 18.46 -5.92 -7.77
C ILE A 286 19.47 -5.67 -6.65
N ASP A 287 19.40 -6.45 -5.56
CA ASP A 287 20.19 -6.19 -4.35
C ASP A 287 21.69 -6.35 -4.54
N LYS A 288 22.10 -7.17 -5.51
CA LYS A 288 23.52 -7.47 -5.74
C LYS A 288 24.30 -6.22 -6.16
N TYR A 289 23.61 -5.22 -6.70
CA TYR A 289 24.19 -4.00 -7.24
C TYR A 289 24.07 -2.78 -6.31
N TYR A 290 23.49 -2.92 -5.12
CA TYR A 290 23.29 -1.77 -4.23
C TYR A 290 24.62 -1.27 -3.64
N PRO A 291 25.02 0.00 -3.87
CA PRO A 291 26.35 0.49 -3.50
C PRO A 291 26.46 0.93 -2.02
N GLY A 292 25.34 1.00 -1.29
CA GLY A 292 25.29 1.40 0.12
C GLY A 292 24.78 2.82 0.33
N ASP A 293 24.18 3.07 1.51
CA ASP A 293 23.52 4.34 1.84
C ASP A 293 24.44 5.56 1.76
N ASP A 294 25.73 5.40 2.06
CA ASP A 294 26.70 6.49 2.04
C ASP A 294 26.99 7.01 0.64
N TYR A 295 26.55 6.33 -0.42
CA TYR A 295 26.83 6.70 -1.80
C TYR A 295 25.58 7.06 -2.60
N VAL A 296 24.40 6.75 -2.08
CA VAL A 296 23.11 6.95 -2.73
C VAL A 296 22.34 8.04 -2.01
N ASP A 297 21.94 9.09 -2.73
CA ASP A 297 21.03 10.10 -2.19
C ASP A 297 19.57 9.68 -2.42
N TRP A 298 19.28 9.11 -3.61
CA TRP A 298 17.96 8.68 -4.04
C TRP A 298 17.97 7.27 -4.63
N VAL A 299 16.93 6.51 -4.36
CA VAL A 299 16.70 5.22 -5.02
C VAL A 299 15.67 5.40 -6.13
N GLY A 300 16.09 5.16 -7.36
CA GLY A 300 15.22 5.16 -8.54
C GLY A 300 14.67 3.79 -8.86
N VAL A 301 13.61 3.73 -9.67
CA VAL A 301 13.17 2.51 -10.38
C VAL A 301 12.76 2.88 -11.79
N ASN A 302 13.17 2.08 -12.76
CA ASN A 302 12.62 2.14 -14.12
C ASN A 302 11.49 1.10 -14.25
N HIS A 303 10.32 1.53 -14.73
CA HIS A 303 9.19 0.63 -14.99
C HIS A 303 8.35 1.13 -16.16
N TYR A 304 7.88 0.22 -17.02
CA TYR A 304 7.02 0.56 -18.16
C TYR A 304 5.74 -0.28 -18.16
N SER A 305 4.61 0.39 -18.20
CA SER A 305 3.31 -0.23 -18.40
C SER A 305 3.05 -0.45 -19.89
N ASN A 306 3.36 -1.65 -20.37
CA ASN A 306 3.09 -2.08 -21.75
C ASN A 306 1.76 -2.82 -21.81
N ASN A 307 0.88 -2.49 -22.76
CA ASN A 307 -0.39 -3.21 -22.97
C ASN A 307 -0.18 -4.67 -23.40
N PHE A 308 0.93 -4.95 -24.10
CA PHE A 308 1.38 -6.30 -24.44
C PHE A 308 2.82 -6.52 -23.99
N GLN A 309 3.07 -7.63 -23.29
CA GLN A 309 4.43 -7.99 -22.88
C GLN A 309 5.29 -8.26 -24.13
N ASN A 310 6.42 -7.56 -24.24
CA ASN A 310 7.33 -7.66 -25.40
C ASN A 310 6.64 -7.48 -26.77
N ALA A 311 5.57 -6.69 -26.84
CA ALA A 311 4.77 -6.52 -28.06
C ALA A 311 4.20 -7.85 -28.61
N ASN A 312 3.92 -8.82 -27.74
CA ASN A 312 3.25 -10.07 -28.10
C ASN A 312 1.74 -9.98 -27.83
N ILE A 313 0.93 -10.00 -28.89
CA ILE A 313 -0.54 -9.92 -28.81
C ILE A 313 -1.17 -11.03 -27.94
N ASN A 314 -0.49 -12.17 -27.80
CA ASN A 314 -0.95 -13.30 -26.97
C ASN A 314 -0.56 -13.14 -25.49
N SER A 315 0.04 -12.00 -25.10
CA SER A 315 0.47 -11.71 -23.74
C SER A 315 0.01 -10.31 -23.32
N PRO A 316 -1.32 -10.08 -23.25
CA PRO A 316 -1.88 -8.82 -22.76
C PRO A 316 -1.55 -8.60 -21.29
N ASN A 317 -1.46 -7.34 -20.88
CA ASN A 317 -0.96 -6.94 -19.57
C ASN A 317 -1.97 -6.09 -18.77
N ASP A 318 -3.25 -6.13 -19.13
CA ASP A 318 -4.33 -5.32 -18.54
C ASP A 318 -4.45 -5.50 -17.01
N TYR A 319 -4.11 -6.68 -16.48
CA TYR A 319 -4.23 -7.00 -15.06
C TYR A 319 -3.06 -6.51 -14.20
N THR A 320 -1.95 -6.09 -14.82
CA THR A 320 -0.74 -5.70 -14.09
C THR A 320 -0.92 -4.31 -13.48
N ASN A 321 -0.71 -4.18 -12.17
CA ASN A 321 -0.77 -2.90 -11.48
C ASN A 321 0.66 -2.34 -11.31
N PRO A 322 0.98 -1.16 -11.86
CA PRO A 322 2.34 -0.63 -11.84
C PRO A 322 2.88 -0.37 -10.42
N ILE A 323 2.00 -0.08 -9.45
CA ILE A 323 2.38 0.12 -8.04
C ILE A 323 2.91 -1.18 -7.42
N GLU A 324 2.35 -2.32 -7.79
CA GLU A 324 2.79 -3.62 -7.29
C GLU A 324 4.14 -4.04 -7.87
N GLU A 325 4.47 -3.60 -9.09
CA GLU A 325 5.75 -3.92 -9.72
C GLU A 325 6.93 -3.22 -9.05
N ILE A 326 6.73 -1.98 -8.59
CA ILE A 326 7.76 -1.21 -7.90
C ILE A 326 7.79 -1.46 -6.38
N ARG A 327 6.77 -2.13 -5.83
CA ARG A 327 6.60 -2.36 -4.37
C ARG A 327 7.82 -2.98 -3.72
N TYR A 328 8.44 -3.95 -4.38
CA TYR A 328 9.64 -4.63 -3.86
C TYR A 328 10.77 -3.64 -3.54
N VAL A 329 11.06 -2.71 -4.45
CA VAL A 329 12.11 -1.71 -4.24
C VAL A 329 11.66 -0.69 -3.20
N TYR A 330 10.40 -0.25 -3.27
CA TYR A 330 9.85 0.69 -2.29
C TYR A 330 9.97 0.16 -0.84
N GLU A 331 9.45 -1.03 -0.56
CA GLU A 331 9.46 -1.63 0.78
C GLU A 331 10.87 -1.87 1.31
N LYS A 332 11.85 -2.07 0.41
CA LYS A 332 13.22 -2.38 0.79
C LYS A 332 14.09 -1.15 1.10
N TYR A 333 13.83 -0.03 0.41
CA TYR A 333 14.72 1.13 0.44
C TYR A 333 14.07 2.40 1.00
N SER A 334 12.73 2.51 0.97
CA SER A 334 12.03 3.77 1.32
C SER A 334 12.20 4.20 2.77
N ASP A 335 12.44 3.29 3.71
CA ASP A 335 12.72 3.65 5.12
C ASP A 335 14.00 4.48 5.29
N ARG A 336 14.94 4.39 4.32
CA ARG A 336 16.26 5.03 4.41
C ARG A 336 16.49 6.08 3.34
N LYS A 337 15.92 5.92 2.15
CA LYS A 337 16.12 6.83 1.01
C LYS A 337 14.78 7.28 0.39
N PRO A 338 14.66 8.54 -0.06
CA PRO A 338 13.57 8.91 -0.94
C PRO A 338 13.65 8.11 -2.23
N MET A 339 12.48 7.83 -2.78
CA MET A 339 12.30 7.04 -3.98
C MET A 339 11.88 7.92 -5.15
N MET A 340 12.29 7.55 -6.37
CA MET A 340 11.76 8.13 -7.61
C MET A 340 11.45 7.03 -8.63
N LEU A 341 10.50 7.30 -9.54
CA LEU A 341 10.44 6.61 -10.81
C LEU A 341 11.32 7.37 -11.78
N SER A 342 12.51 6.82 -12.02
CA SER A 342 13.52 7.41 -12.89
C SER A 342 13.07 7.43 -14.35
N GLU A 343 12.29 6.43 -14.72
CA GLU A 343 11.59 6.35 -16.01
C GLU A 343 10.26 5.63 -15.79
N TYR A 344 9.19 6.24 -16.28
CA TYR A 344 7.87 5.62 -16.37
C TYR A 344 7.18 5.97 -17.68
N GLY A 345 6.50 5.00 -18.28
CA GLY A 345 5.61 5.27 -19.41
C GLY A 345 4.51 4.22 -19.47
N ALA A 346 3.35 4.62 -20.00
CA ALA A 346 2.25 3.71 -20.28
C ALA A 346 1.91 3.74 -21.77
N SER A 347 1.95 2.58 -22.43
CA SER A 347 1.81 2.51 -23.88
C SER A 347 0.38 2.80 -24.31
N HIS A 348 0.17 3.76 -25.22
CA HIS A 348 -1.13 3.99 -25.86
C HIS A 348 -1.18 3.42 -27.29
N LEU A 349 -0.07 2.85 -27.77
CA LEU A 349 0.04 2.11 -29.02
C LEU A 349 1.12 1.03 -28.86
N SER A 350 0.97 -0.11 -29.53
CA SER A 350 1.95 -1.20 -29.50
C SER A 350 2.18 -1.79 -30.88
N ALA A 351 3.41 -2.22 -31.14
CA ALA A 351 3.78 -2.94 -32.35
C ALA A 351 3.01 -4.27 -32.51
N ALA A 352 2.42 -4.79 -31.43
CA ALA A 352 1.67 -6.04 -31.42
C ALA A 352 0.44 -6.01 -32.35
N ASP A 353 -0.29 -4.89 -32.35
CA ASP A 353 -1.56 -4.76 -33.09
C ASP A 353 -1.83 -3.37 -33.68
N LEU A 354 -1.03 -2.36 -33.31
CA LEU A 354 -1.15 -0.96 -33.72
C LEU A 354 -2.55 -0.36 -33.45
N LYS A 355 -3.24 -0.83 -32.41
CA LYS A 355 -4.55 -0.31 -32.01
C LYS A 355 -4.44 0.71 -30.88
N ASP A 356 -5.42 1.62 -30.82
CA ASP A 356 -5.54 2.60 -29.74
C ASP A 356 -5.67 1.90 -28.39
N ALA A 357 -4.66 2.09 -27.54
CA ALA A 357 -4.61 1.60 -26.17
C ALA A 357 -4.67 2.77 -25.16
N SER A 358 -5.24 3.92 -25.56
CA SER A 358 -5.36 5.11 -24.70
C SER A 358 -6.03 4.81 -23.35
N ASN A 359 -7.09 4.01 -23.32
CA ASN A 359 -7.76 3.61 -22.06
C ASN A 359 -6.82 2.81 -21.13
N PHE A 360 -5.99 1.94 -21.70
CA PHE A 360 -4.96 1.23 -20.94
C PHE A 360 -3.95 2.23 -20.36
N ALA A 361 -3.39 3.11 -21.19
CA ALA A 361 -2.40 4.10 -20.77
C ALA A 361 -2.94 5.02 -19.65
N ILE A 362 -4.16 5.55 -19.83
CA ILE A 362 -4.86 6.37 -18.83
C ILE A 362 -5.05 5.62 -17.52
N THR A 363 -5.54 4.37 -17.59
CA THR A 363 -5.75 3.56 -16.38
C THR A 363 -4.43 3.31 -15.63
N LYS A 364 -3.35 2.95 -16.33
CA LYS A 364 -2.05 2.67 -15.70
C LYS A 364 -1.38 3.93 -15.13
N MET A 365 -1.49 5.05 -15.84
CA MET A 365 -1.04 6.36 -15.36
C MET A 365 -1.71 6.74 -14.05
N HIS A 366 -3.06 6.68 -14.00
CA HIS A 366 -3.83 6.97 -12.79
C HIS A 366 -3.52 5.98 -11.65
N MET A 367 -3.39 4.68 -11.96
CA MET A 367 -2.95 3.68 -10.97
C MET A 367 -1.58 4.05 -10.38
N LEU A 368 -0.61 4.48 -11.18
CA LEU A 368 0.71 4.82 -10.65
C LEU A 368 0.68 6.15 -9.86
N TYR A 369 0.23 7.24 -10.45
CA TYR A 369 0.35 8.57 -9.85
C TYR A 369 -0.50 8.70 -8.58
N GLU A 370 -1.78 8.31 -8.65
CA GLU A 370 -2.68 8.37 -7.49
C GLU A 370 -2.37 7.24 -6.52
N GLY A 371 -2.07 6.03 -7.02
CA GLY A 371 -1.69 4.91 -6.15
C GLY A 371 -0.45 5.19 -5.34
N ALA A 372 0.56 5.87 -5.91
CA ALA A 372 1.76 6.27 -5.18
C ALA A 372 1.47 7.35 -4.14
N LYS A 373 0.64 8.34 -4.44
CA LYS A 373 0.16 9.34 -3.48
C LYS A 373 -0.49 8.70 -2.25
N LEU A 374 -1.25 7.62 -2.44
CA LEU A 374 -1.93 6.92 -1.35
C LEU A 374 -1.00 5.95 -0.59
N ASN A 375 -0.26 5.12 -1.32
CA ASN A 375 0.42 3.95 -0.75
C ASN A 375 1.90 4.20 -0.46
N PHE A 376 2.54 5.12 -1.19
CA PHE A 376 4.00 5.29 -1.22
C PHE A 376 4.42 6.74 -0.87
N PRO A 377 4.24 7.20 0.39
CA PRO A 377 4.56 8.58 0.80
C PRO A 377 6.02 9.00 0.62
N ARG A 378 6.94 8.04 0.44
CA ARG A 378 8.37 8.27 0.17
C ARG A 378 8.74 8.16 -1.32
N LEU A 379 7.77 7.90 -2.21
CA LEU A 379 7.94 8.13 -3.65
C LEU A 379 7.70 9.60 -3.92
N LYS A 380 8.77 10.31 -4.27
CA LYS A 380 8.81 11.78 -4.30
C LYS A 380 9.02 12.36 -5.68
N GLU A 381 9.21 11.53 -6.71
CA GLU A 381 9.37 11.98 -8.08
C GLU A 381 8.92 10.90 -9.07
N ILE A 382 8.23 11.30 -10.14
CA ILE A 382 7.95 10.45 -11.31
C ILE A 382 8.39 11.17 -12.57
N ASN A 383 9.32 10.56 -13.30
CA ASN A 383 9.77 11.01 -14.61
C ASN A 383 9.07 10.24 -15.73
N TRP A 384 8.16 10.90 -16.45
CA TRP A 384 7.52 10.28 -17.62
C TRP A 384 8.48 10.20 -18.82
N PHE A 385 8.59 9.05 -19.45
CA PHE A 385 9.34 8.85 -20.69
C PHE A 385 8.44 9.10 -21.91
N SER A 386 8.40 10.34 -22.39
CA SER A 386 7.53 10.75 -23.49
C SER A 386 8.23 10.54 -24.83
N MET A 387 8.00 9.38 -25.43
CA MET A 387 8.62 9.01 -26.70
C MET A 387 7.82 7.93 -27.43
N ASN A 388 7.67 8.14 -28.74
CA ASN A 388 7.23 7.12 -29.66
C ASN A 388 8.38 6.18 -30.04
N THR A 389 8.54 5.07 -29.34
CA THR A 389 9.66 4.14 -29.58
C THR A 389 9.55 3.42 -30.92
N LEU A 390 8.34 3.26 -31.48
CA LEU A 390 8.14 2.69 -32.81
C LEU A 390 8.90 3.49 -33.89
N LYS A 391 8.98 4.80 -33.72
CA LYS A 391 9.69 5.72 -34.62
C LYS A 391 11.14 5.93 -34.20
N HIS A 392 11.36 6.31 -32.93
CA HIS A 392 12.61 6.92 -32.48
C HIS A 392 13.58 5.98 -31.79
N ALA A 393 13.21 4.73 -31.50
CA ALA A 393 14.15 3.81 -30.86
C ALA A 393 15.33 3.50 -31.78
N ASN A 394 16.54 3.49 -31.20
CA ASN A 394 17.80 3.33 -31.92
C ASN A 394 18.04 1.91 -32.45
N SER A 395 17.23 0.93 -32.04
CA SER A 395 17.36 -0.47 -32.44
C SER A 395 15.99 -1.11 -32.68
N ALA A 396 15.92 -2.06 -33.61
CA ALA A 396 14.67 -2.68 -34.03
C ALA A 396 13.97 -3.45 -32.90
N ASP A 397 14.75 -4.07 -32.00
CA ASP A 397 14.24 -4.80 -30.83
C ASP A 397 13.57 -3.88 -29.78
N ARG A 398 13.85 -2.57 -29.83
CA ARG A 398 13.26 -1.56 -28.94
C ARG A 398 12.05 -0.83 -29.55
N LYS A 399 11.74 -1.05 -30.83
CA LYS A 399 10.57 -0.45 -31.51
C LYS A 399 9.29 -1.19 -31.15
N LYS A 400 8.83 -1.05 -29.89
CA LYS A 400 7.75 -1.87 -29.33
C LYS A 400 6.46 -1.11 -29.03
N ALA A 401 6.52 0.17 -28.67
CA ALA A 401 5.34 0.90 -28.20
C ALA A 401 5.45 2.42 -28.37
N ASP A 402 4.32 3.11 -28.18
CA ASP A 402 4.27 4.56 -28.09
C ASP A 402 3.88 5.00 -26.68
N TYR A 403 4.76 5.77 -26.05
CA TYR A 403 4.59 6.34 -24.70
C TYR A 403 4.47 7.87 -24.73
N SER A 404 4.38 8.48 -25.92
CA SER A 404 4.23 9.93 -26.02
C SER A 404 2.97 10.39 -25.26
N ILE A 405 3.12 11.42 -24.44
CA ILE A 405 1.99 12.07 -23.78
C ILE A 405 1.15 12.82 -24.82
N MET A 406 1.78 13.42 -25.84
CA MET A 406 1.13 14.38 -26.74
C MET A 406 0.58 13.76 -28.04
N ASP A 407 1.04 12.59 -28.46
CA ASP A 407 0.59 11.92 -29.69
C ASP A 407 -0.88 11.44 -29.58
N ASN A 408 -1.39 11.24 -28.36
CA ASN A 408 -2.78 10.85 -28.12
C ASN A 408 -3.54 11.88 -27.26
N LYS A 409 -4.56 12.52 -27.83
CA LYS A 409 -5.34 13.57 -27.15
C LYS A 409 -5.94 13.12 -25.81
N LYS A 410 -6.45 11.88 -25.71
CA LYS A 410 -7.07 11.41 -24.46
C LYS A 410 -6.03 11.23 -23.35
N VAL A 411 -4.87 10.70 -23.70
CA VAL A 411 -3.73 10.54 -22.77
C VAL A 411 -3.25 11.92 -22.32
N PHE A 412 -3.06 12.86 -23.25
CA PHE A 412 -2.63 14.22 -22.97
C PHE A 412 -3.56 14.96 -22.00
N GLU A 413 -4.88 14.98 -22.28
CA GLU A 413 -5.84 15.66 -21.40
C GLU A 413 -5.94 14.98 -20.03
N SER A 414 -5.86 13.65 -19.97
CA SER A 414 -5.85 12.93 -18.70
C SER A 414 -4.58 13.20 -17.88
N TYR A 415 -3.42 13.30 -18.52
CA TYR A 415 -2.17 13.64 -17.84
C TYR A 415 -2.26 15.06 -17.27
N LYS A 416 -2.71 16.02 -18.09
CA LYS A 416 -2.91 17.42 -17.70
C LYS A 416 -3.86 17.59 -16.50
N ASP A 417 -5.01 16.93 -16.52
CA ASP A 417 -5.98 16.97 -15.42
C ASP A 417 -5.37 16.41 -14.13
N MET A 418 -4.78 15.21 -14.21
CA MET A 418 -4.18 14.52 -13.06
C MET A 418 -3.07 15.35 -12.41
N ILE A 419 -2.11 15.88 -13.19
CA ILE A 419 -1.00 16.65 -12.61
C ILE A 419 -1.43 18.01 -12.05
N SER A 420 -2.65 18.48 -12.32
CA SER A 420 -3.11 19.78 -11.81
C SER A 420 -3.22 19.83 -10.28
N ASP A 421 -3.43 18.69 -9.62
CA ASP A 421 -3.45 18.55 -8.16
C ASP A 421 -2.16 19.08 -7.52
N ASP A 422 -2.29 19.91 -6.47
CA ASP A 422 -1.17 20.56 -5.77
C ASP A 422 -0.20 19.57 -5.10
N TYR A 423 -0.62 18.31 -4.90
CA TYR A 423 0.28 17.22 -4.49
C TYR A 423 1.43 17.00 -5.48
N PHE A 424 1.20 17.26 -6.77
CA PHE A 424 2.22 17.19 -7.80
C PHE A 424 2.99 18.51 -7.87
N LEU A 425 4.26 18.47 -7.46
CA LEU A 425 5.07 19.65 -7.20
C LEU A 425 5.76 20.16 -8.48
N PRO A 426 5.72 21.47 -8.74
CA PRO A 426 6.27 22.09 -9.95
C PRO A 426 7.75 22.46 -9.85
N SER A 427 8.40 22.26 -8.70
CA SER A 427 9.80 22.67 -8.50
C SER A 427 10.44 21.82 -7.40
N VAL A 428 11.73 21.53 -7.56
CA VAL A 428 12.54 20.86 -6.54
C VAL A 428 12.82 21.81 -5.37
N VAL A 429 12.75 21.28 -4.15
CA VAL A 429 12.98 22.01 -2.90
C VAL A 429 14.09 21.35 -2.08
N ASN A 430 14.51 21.97 -0.97
CA ASN A 430 15.42 21.36 0.02
C ASN A 430 16.84 21.03 -0.49
N GLY A 431 17.66 22.05 -0.76
CA GLY A 431 19.07 21.87 -1.07
C GLY A 431 19.68 23.13 -1.72
N GLU A 432 20.98 23.07 -2.02
CA GLU A 432 21.67 24.15 -2.73
C GLU A 432 21.05 24.34 -4.12
N PHE A 433 20.76 25.59 -4.50
CA PHE A 433 20.09 25.95 -5.76
C PHE A 433 18.64 25.45 -5.94
N ALA A 434 18.07 24.72 -4.98
CA ALA A 434 16.66 24.36 -4.98
C ALA A 434 15.81 25.51 -4.41
N LYS A 435 14.49 25.49 -4.68
CA LYS A 435 13.58 26.44 -4.04
C LYS A 435 13.48 26.17 -2.53
N GLN A 436 13.14 27.20 -1.78
CA GLN A 436 12.63 27.01 -0.43
C GLN A 436 11.22 26.42 -0.51
N GLU A 437 10.92 25.46 0.37
CA GLU A 437 9.57 24.94 0.50
C GLU A 437 8.69 26.01 1.16
N THR A 438 7.79 26.61 0.39
CA THR A 438 6.91 27.71 0.84
C THR A 438 5.52 27.23 1.26
N SER A 439 5.14 26.04 0.80
CA SER A 439 3.83 25.43 1.07
C SER A 439 3.96 23.92 0.96
N THR A 440 3.31 23.21 1.87
CA THR A 440 3.28 21.76 1.87
C THR A 440 1.89 21.28 1.43
N PRO A 441 1.78 20.42 0.41
CA PRO A 441 0.49 19.86 0.01
C PRO A 441 -0.20 19.13 1.16
N THR A 442 -1.53 19.01 1.09
CA THR A 442 -2.31 18.25 2.09
C THR A 442 -1.82 16.81 2.17
N TYR A 443 -1.67 16.29 3.40
CA TYR A 443 -1.25 14.91 3.60
C TYR A 443 -2.39 13.94 3.31
N VAL A 444 -2.01 12.71 2.95
CA VAL A 444 -2.93 11.60 2.83
C VAL A 444 -2.53 10.52 3.83
N THR A 445 -3.51 9.93 4.50
CA THR A 445 -3.28 8.83 5.44
C THR A 445 -4.40 7.80 5.34
N ASN A 446 -4.13 6.57 5.76
CA ASN A 446 -5.17 5.54 5.87
C ASN A 446 -6.29 6.05 6.77
N TYR A 447 -7.54 5.81 6.34
CA TYR A 447 -8.67 6.05 7.21
C TYR A 447 -8.65 5.03 8.36
N LYS A 448 -8.45 5.53 9.59
CA LYS A 448 -8.31 4.76 10.83
C LYS A 448 -9.49 4.95 11.77
N LYS A 449 -10.69 5.13 11.20
CA LYS A 449 -11.94 5.25 11.98
C LYS A 449 -11.94 6.44 12.96
N GLN A 450 -11.16 7.48 12.67
CA GLN A 450 -11.21 8.75 13.40
C GLN A 450 -12.55 9.46 13.18
N ALA A 451 -12.93 10.29 14.15
CA ALA A 451 -14.11 11.13 14.02
C ALA A 451 -13.90 12.19 12.93
N ILE A 452 -14.92 12.41 12.11
CA ILE A 452 -14.98 13.42 11.07
C ILE A 452 -15.62 14.67 11.68
N THR A 453 -14.78 15.62 12.05
CA THR A 453 -15.18 16.89 12.68
C THR A 453 -15.18 18.07 11.71
N GLU A 454 -14.62 17.88 10.53
CA GLU A 454 -14.53 18.87 9.44
C GLU A 454 -14.70 18.16 8.09
N PRO A 455 -14.95 18.89 6.99
CA PRO A 455 -14.99 18.29 5.65
C PRO A 455 -13.69 17.57 5.32
N ILE A 456 -13.79 16.32 4.88
CA ILE A 456 -12.64 15.53 4.43
C ILE A 456 -12.91 14.97 3.03
N LYS A 457 -11.83 14.71 2.29
CA LYS A 457 -11.89 13.88 1.09
C LYS A 457 -11.53 12.44 1.47
N ILE A 458 -12.43 11.50 1.21
CA ILE A 458 -12.18 10.06 1.32
C ILE A 458 -11.81 9.54 -0.06
N MET A 459 -10.73 8.76 -0.14
CA MET A 459 -10.20 8.16 -1.35
C MET A 459 -10.21 6.64 -1.20
N ALA A 460 -10.58 5.91 -2.25
CA ALA A 460 -10.63 4.45 -2.26
C ALA A 460 -9.61 3.87 -3.26
N TRP A 461 -8.59 3.21 -2.74
CA TRP A 461 -7.71 2.39 -3.55
C TRP A 461 -8.39 1.04 -3.79
N ALA A 462 -8.98 0.87 -4.97
CA ALA A 462 -9.75 -0.30 -5.34
C ALA A 462 -8.97 -1.23 -6.28
N LYS A 463 -9.05 -2.54 -6.02
CA LYS A 463 -8.55 -3.60 -6.89
C LYS A 463 -9.68 -4.60 -7.14
N THR A 464 -9.75 -5.14 -8.36
CA THR A 464 -10.78 -6.13 -8.72
C THR A 464 -10.24 -7.23 -9.64
N PHE A 465 -11.01 -8.32 -9.78
CA PHE A 465 -10.77 -9.39 -10.75
C PHE A 465 -10.93 -8.99 -12.22
N VAL A 466 -11.47 -7.78 -12.50
CA VAL A 466 -11.45 -7.16 -13.83
C VAL A 466 -10.36 -6.10 -13.88
N PRO A 467 -9.72 -5.88 -15.05
CA PRO A 467 -8.63 -4.91 -15.17
C PRO A 467 -9.10 -3.45 -15.17
N TYR A 468 -10.37 -3.20 -15.45
CA TYR A 468 -10.98 -1.88 -15.50
C TYR A 468 -12.19 -1.83 -14.55
N ILE A 469 -12.23 -0.82 -13.69
CA ILE A 469 -13.37 -0.53 -12.82
C ILE A 469 -14.24 0.51 -13.53
N GLY A 470 -15.55 0.26 -13.60
CA GLY A 470 -16.50 1.18 -14.22
C GLY A 470 -16.80 2.38 -13.32
N LYS A 471 -17.13 2.10 -12.05
CA LYS A 471 -17.31 3.13 -11.02
C LYS A 471 -17.23 2.54 -9.62
N VAL A 472 -17.04 3.42 -8.63
CA VAL A 472 -17.22 3.13 -7.21
C VAL A 472 -18.35 4.01 -6.67
N THR A 473 -19.30 3.43 -5.96
CA THR A 473 -20.39 4.18 -5.31
C THR A 473 -20.26 4.11 -3.80
N TYR A 474 -20.78 5.16 -3.16
CA TYR A 474 -20.69 5.35 -1.73
C TYR A 474 -22.06 5.58 -1.15
N GLN A 475 -22.37 4.89 -0.05
CA GLN A 475 -23.59 5.08 0.71
C GLN A 475 -23.28 5.30 2.19
N ILE A 476 -23.97 6.25 2.82
CA ILE A 476 -23.91 6.51 4.25
C ILE A 476 -25.28 6.22 4.84
N ASN A 477 -25.37 5.26 5.77
CA ASN A 477 -26.61 4.80 6.39
C ASN A 477 -27.71 4.45 5.35
N GLY A 478 -27.33 3.73 4.29
CA GLY A 478 -28.22 3.35 3.18
C GLY A 478 -28.55 4.48 2.18
N LYS A 479 -28.14 5.73 2.41
CA LYS A 479 -28.35 6.84 1.46
C LYS A 479 -27.14 7.01 0.55
N VAL A 480 -27.36 7.09 -0.75
CA VAL A 480 -26.28 7.36 -1.73
C VAL A 480 -25.65 8.72 -1.45
N LYS A 481 -24.32 8.72 -1.26
CA LYS A 481 -23.49 9.90 -1.04
C LYS A 481 -22.88 10.41 -2.35
N GLY A 482 -22.45 9.51 -3.23
CA GLY A 482 -21.84 9.87 -4.51
C GLY A 482 -21.27 8.68 -5.24
N GLU A 483 -20.73 8.94 -6.43
CA GLU A 483 -20.07 7.98 -7.30
C GLU A 483 -18.75 8.59 -7.81
N SER A 484 -17.77 7.75 -8.09
CA SER A 484 -16.50 8.14 -8.71
C SER A 484 -16.10 7.16 -9.80
N TYR A 485 -15.43 7.66 -10.83
CA TYR A 485 -15.21 6.96 -12.11
C TYR A 485 -13.73 6.75 -12.46
N GLN A 486 -12.82 7.34 -11.70
CA GLN A 486 -11.37 7.24 -11.90
C GLN A 486 -10.65 7.14 -10.57
N TYR A 487 -9.44 6.57 -10.56
CA TYR A 487 -8.60 6.59 -9.37
C TYR A 487 -8.34 8.04 -8.92
N PRO A 488 -8.22 8.30 -7.62
CA PRO A 488 -8.29 7.36 -6.49
C PRO A 488 -9.72 7.06 -6.00
N TYR A 489 -10.73 7.17 -6.86
CA TYR A 489 -12.14 7.00 -6.55
C TYR A 489 -12.58 7.80 -5.33
N ASP A 490 -12.49 9.13 -5.36
CA ASP A 490 -12.75 9.96 -4.18
C ASP A 490 -14.17 10.49 -4.05
N ILE A 491 -14.56 10.81 -2.80
CA ILE A 491 -15.74 11.60 -2.46
C ILE A 491 -15.43 12.58 -1.33
N ASN A 492 -16.16 13.70 -1.30
CA ASN A 492 -16.14 14.63 -0.17
C ASN A 492 -17.20 14.23 0.86
N VAL A 493 -16.80 14.07 2.12
CA VAL A 493 -17.69 13.82 3.26
C VAL A 493 -17.59 14.98 4.24
N LYS A 494 -18.74 15.48 4.68
CA LYS A 494 -18.84 16.54 5.69
C LYS A 494 -19.50 16.01 6.96
N PRO A 495 -19.24 16.63 8.13
CA PRO A 495 -19.90 16.24 9.36
C PRO A 495 -21.45 16.26 9.27
N GLU A 496 -22.03 17.08 8.41
CA GLU A 496 -23.49 17.17 8.20
C GLU A 496 -24.07 15.95 7.47
N ASP A 497 -23.24 15.19 6.76
CA ASP A 497 -23.64 13.92 6.12
C ASP A 497 -23.85 12.80 7.16
N LEU A 498 -23.37 13.00 8.39
CA LEU A 498 -23.26 11.98 9.43
C LEU A 498 -24.20 12.27 10.62
N ARG A 499 -24.80 11.20 11.13
CA ARG A 499 -25.46 11.18 12.45
C ARG A 499 -24.39 11.10 13.54
N GLU A 500 -24.74 11.53 14.75
CA GLU A 500 -23.84 11.42 15.90
C GLU A 500 -23.47 9.95 16.16
N GLY A 501 -22.18 9.68 16.36
CA GLY A 501 -21.64 8.34 16.54
C GLY A 501 -21.30 7.60 15.24
N LYS A 502 -21.49 6.28 15.26
CA LYS A 502 -21.18 5.36 14.16
C LYS A 502 -22.21 5.47 13.03
N ASN A 503 -21.73 5.62 11.81
CA ASN A 503 -22.51 5.63 10.57
C ASN A 503 -22.03 4.49 9.68
N GLU A 504 -22.97 3.72 9.13
CA GLU A 504 -22.63 2.69 8.15
C GLU A 504 -22.11 3.36 6.87
N PHE A 505 -21.00 2.86 6.34
CA PHE A 505 -20.41 3.35 5.10
C PHE A 505 -20.20 2.20 4.12
N LYS A 506 -21.08 2.09 3.14
CA LYS A 506 -21.03 1.05 2.14
C LYS A 506 -20.33 1.57 0.88
N ILE A 507 -19.36 0.82 0.41
CA ILE A 507 -18.59 1.05 -0.82
C ILE A 507 -18.90 -0.10 -1.77
N THR A 508 -19.38 0.21 -2.97
CA THR A 508 -19.67 -0.78 -4.01
C THR A 508 -18.85 -0.49 -5.25
N ILE A 509 -18.05 -1.45 -5.70
CA ILE A 509 -17.25 -1.38 -6.91
C ILE A 509 -18.03 -2.05 -8.04
N TYR A 510 -18.12 -1.38 -9.18
CA TYR A 510 -18.78 -1.87 -10.38
C TYR A 510 -17.77 -2.15 -11.49
N THR A 511 -18.00 -3.21 -12.24
CA THR A 511 -17.38 -3.45 -13.54
C THR A 511 -17.88 -2.42 -14.58
N PRO A 512 -17.22 -2.29 -15.74
CA PRO A 512 -17.64 -1.36 -16.79
C PRO A 512 -19.05 -1.65 -17.36
N ASP A 513 -19.51 -2.90 -17.28
CA ASP A 513 -20.87 -3.31 -17.65
C ASP A 513 -21.89 -3.16 -16.50
N ASN A 514 -21.57 -2.33 -15.48
CA ASN A 514 -22.42 -2.01 -14.32
C ASN A 514 -22.82 -3.22 -13.45
N LYS A 515 -22.04 -4.31 -13.45
CA LYS A 515 -22.21 -5.41 -12.49
C LYS A 515 -21.42 -5.11 -11.22
N VAL A 516 -21.95 -5.52 -10.08
CA VAL A 516 -21.23 -5.42 -8.80
C VAL A 516 -20.03 -6.37 -8.83
N ALA A 517 -18.82 -5.81 -8.76
CA ALA A 517 -17.57 -6.56 -8.68
C ALA A 517 -17.20 -6.89 -7.22
N PHE A 518 -17.47 -5.95 -6.30
CA PHE A 518 -17.12 -6.08 -4.89
C PHE A 518 -17.93 -5.09 -4.03
N GLU A 519 -18.21 -5.48 -2.79
CA GLU A 519 -18.83 -4.61 -1.79
C GLU A 519 -18.06 -4.68 -0.47
N LYS A 520 -17.86 -3.54 0.17
CA LYS A 520 -17.32 -3.43 1.52
C LYS A 520 -18.21 -2.52 2.34
N THR A 521 -18.55 -2.94 3.56
CA THR A 521 -19.15 -2.06 4.56
C THR A 521 -18.11 -1.73 5.61
N ASP A 522 -17.77 -0.45 5.71
CA ASP A 522 -16.97 0.13 6.79
C ASP A 522 -17.85 1.08 7.62
N ALA A 523 -17.24 1.92 8.45
CA ALA A 523 -17.96 2.90 9.24
C ALA A 523 -17.29 4.27 9.26
N LEU A 524 -18.12 5.32 9.13
CA LEU A 524 -17.74 6.70 9.36
C LEU A 524 -18.22 7.15 10.74
N TYR A 525 -17.44 8.01 11.40
CA TYR A 525 -17.74 8.43 12.76
C TYR A 525 -17.90 9.94 12.83
N LYS A 526 -18.89 10.38 13.59
CA LYS A 526 -19.04 11.75 14.03
C LYS A 526 -19.01 11.76 15.55
N SER A 527 -18.27 12.70 16.13
CA SER A 527 -18.20 12.87 17.58
C SER A 527 -18.43 14.33 17.93
N ASN A 528 -19.38 14.58 18.81
CA ASN A 528 -19.59 15.85 19.50
C ASN A 528 -18.96 15.86 20.90
N ILE A 529 -18.21 14.81 21.25
CA ILE A 529 -17.58 14.63 22.55
C ILE A 529 -16.43 15.63 22.70
N LYS A 530 -16.42 16.37 23.82
CA LYS A 530 -15.36 17.35 24.14
C LYS A 530 -14.12 16.67 24.71
N GLU A 531 -13.02 17.40 24.81
CA GLU A 531 -11.70 16.89 25.25
C GLU A 531 -11.73 16.17 26.60
N GLU A 532 -12.56 16.67 27.51
CA GLU A 532 -12.70 16.17 28.86
C GLU A 532 -13.91 15.24 29.02
N GLN A 533 -14.32 14.60 27.93
CA GLN A 533 -15.48 13.72 27.90
C GLN A 533 -15.15 12.37 27.28
N VAL A 534 -15.75 11.33 27.85
CA VAL A 534 -15.69 9.96 27.34
C VAL A 534 -17.09 9.39 27.40
N LYS A 535 -17.62 8.93 26.27
CA LYS A 535 -18.91 8.25 26.22
C LYS A 535 -18.70 6.76 25.98
N VAL A 536 -19.22 5.93 26.87
CA VAL A 536 -19.16 4.47 26.77
C VAL A 536 -20.56 3.89 26.67
N PHE A 537 -20.71 2.70 26.09
CA PHE A 537 -22.02 2.08 25.85
C PHE A 537 -22.13 0.77 26.61
N ILE A 538 -23.17 0.60 27.44
CA ILE A 538 -23.38 -0.64 28.18
C ILE A 538 -23.70 -1.77 27.20
N GLY A 539 -22.93 -2.87 27.27
CA GLY A 539 -23.06 -4.01 26.38
C GLY A 539 -22.37 -3.86 25.01
N ASN A 540 -21.82 -2.67 24.71
CA ASN A 540 -21.11 -2.40 23.45
C ASN A 540 -19.65 -1.96 23.75
N LYS A 541 -18.73 -2.37 22.88
CA LYS A 541 -17.29 -2.09 23.00
C LYS A 541 -16.90 -0.69 22.52
N ASP A 542 -17.76 -0.01 21.78
CA ASP A 542 -17.49 1.32 21.26
C ASP A 542 -17.28 2.34 22.40
N VAL A 543 -16.31 3.25 22.21
CA VAL A 543 -16.02 4.38 23.10
C VAL A 543 -15.82 5.62 22.27
N TYR A 544 -16.56 6.67 22.59
CA TYR A 544 -16.47 7.94 21.88
C TYR A 544 -15.66 8.93 22.72
N THR A 545 -14.64 9.51 22.08
CA THR A 545 -13.79 10.57 22.65
C THR A 545 -13.77 11.76 21.68
N LYS A 546 -13.14 12.87 22.05
CA LYS A 546 -12.93 14.02 21.14
C LYS A 546 -12.23 13.61 19.85
N ASN A 547 -11.13 12.87 19.96
CA ASN A 547 -10.20 12.67 18.85
C ASN A 547 -10.45 11.39 18.06
N GLN A 548 -11.17 10.42 18.63
CA GLN A 548 -11.32 9.10 18.04
C GLN A 548 -12.49 8.30 18.62
N LEU A 549 -13.00 7.38 17.80
CA LEU A 549 -13.62 6.16 18.31
C LEU A 549 -12.50 5.23 18.77
N ALA A 550 -12.64 4.63 19.94
CA ALA A 550 -11.84 3.50 20.37
C ALA A 550 -12.74 2.30 20.64
N GLU A 551 -12.17 1.09 20.56
CA GLU A 551 -12.88 -0.15 20.89
C GLU A 551 -12.29 -0.76 22.17
N LEU A 552 -13.17 -1.10 23.10
CA LEU A 552 -12.81 -1.80 24.33
C LEU A 552 -12.59 -3.29 24.07
N LEU A 553 -11.62 -3.88 24.77
CA LEU A 553 -11.46 -5.33 24.78
C LEU A 553 -12.72 -6.05 25.27
N SER A 554 -13.38 -5.49 26.29
CA SER A 554 -14.63 -5.97 26.86
C SER A 554 -15.60 -4.79 27.09
N PRO A 555 -16.91 -4.95 26.77
CA PRO A 555 -17.88 -3.88 26.94
C PRO A 555 -18.17 -3.62 28.43
N PRO A 556 -18.55 -2.38 28.83
CA PRO A 556 -19.18 -2.11 30.11
C PRO A 556 -20.44 -2.96 30.30
N TYR A 557 -20.77 -3.31 31.54
CA TYR A 557 -21.95 -4.13 31.85
C TYR A 557 -22.54 -3.75 33.19
N ILE A 558 -23.77 -4.20 33.43
CA ILE A 558 -24.44 -4.04 34.71
C ILE A 558 -24.28 -5.34 35.51
N LYS A 559 -23.79 -5.23 36.74
CA LYS A 559 -23.74 -6.34 37.71
C LYS A 559 -24.29 -5.84 39.04
N ASN A 560 -25.30 -6.52 39.57
CA ASN A 560 -25.97 -6.17 40.83
C ASN A 560 -26.40 -4.68 40.90
N GLY A 561 -26.93 -4.14 39.80
CA GLY A 561 -27.36 -2.75 39.73
C GLY A 561 -26.21 -1.73 39.76
N ARG A 562 -24.98 -2.14 39.43
CA ARG A 562 -23.82 -1.25 39.26
C ARG A 562 -23.27 -1.38 37.84
N THR A 563 -23.03 -0.23 37.21
CA THR A 563 -22.34 -0.16 35.92
C THR A 563 -20.85 -0.35 36.13
N MET A 564 -20.34 -1.47 35.64
CA MET A 564 -18.93 -1.85 35.67
C MET A 564 -18.28 -1.36 34.38
N VAL A 565 -17.19 -0.60 34.51
CA VAL A 565 -16.49 0.01 33.37
C VAL A 565 -14.99 -0.34 33.36
N PRO A 566 -14.37 -0.46 32.18
CA PRO A 566 -12.94 -0.67 32.06
C PRO A 566 -12.18 0.60 32.45
N ILE A 567 -11.53 0.57 33.61
CA ILE A 567 -11.11 1.80 34.27
C ILE A 567 -9.98 2.53 33.53
N ARG A 568 -9.05 1.79 32.94
CA ARG A 568 -7.88 2.36 32.27
C ARG A 568 -8.30 3.26 31.10
N MET A 569 -9.15 2.75 30.21
CA MET A 569 -9.60 3.47 29.03
C MET A 569 -10.28 4.78 29.38
N ILE A 570 -11.20 4.78 30.36
CA ILE A 570 -11.91 6.00 30.76
C ILE A 570 -10.95 6.99 31.42
N SER A 571 -10.08 6.51 32.32
CA SER A 571 -9.20 7.38 33.11
C SER A 571 -8.12 8.04 32.25
N GLU A 572 -7.46 7.30 31.36
CA GLU A 572 -6.41 7.82 30.48
C GLU A 572 -6.96 8.87 29.49
N GLN A 573 -8.16 8.64 28.93
CA GLN A 573 -8.81 9.62 28.05
C GLN A 573 -9.21 10.91 28.78
N LEU A 574 -9.39 10.86 30.09
CA LEU A 574 -9.65 12.04 30.94
C LEU A 574 -8.35 12.64 31.51
N GLY A 575 -7.19 12.21 31.02
CA GLY A 575 -5.87 12.72 31.39
C GLY A 575 -5.36 12.25 32.76
N MET A 576 -5.85 11.11 33.26
CA MET A 576 -5.40 10.53 34.52
C MET A 576 -4.30 9.49 34.31
N ASN A 577 -3.41 9.35 35.29
CA ASN A 577 -2.39 8.31 35.28
C ASN A 577 -2.94 7.02 35.89
N VAL A 578 -2.72 5.89 35.20
CA VAL A 578 -3.17 4.57 35.63
C VAL A 578 -1.97 3.64 35.75
N LEU A 579 -1.75 3.10 36.94
CA LEU A 579 -0.67 2.15 37.21
C LEU A 579 -1.25 0.80 37.63
N TRP A 580 -0.74 -0.28 37.05
CA TRP A 580 -1.09 -1.64 37.41
C TRP A 580 0.08 -2.31 38.14
N ASN A 581 -0.17 -2.86 39.32
CA ASN A 581 0.78 -3.68 40.05
C ASN A 581 0.32 -5.14 40.04
N GLN A 582 1.09 -5.98 39.34
CA GLN A 582 0.79 -7.40 39.18
C GLN A 582 0.88 -8.19 40.48
N LYS A 583 1.85 -7.86 41.35
CA LYS A 583 2.10 -8.59 42.60
C LYS A 583 0.96 -8.38 43.58
N ASP A 584 0.54 -7.13 43.74
CA ASP A 584 -0.47 -6.74 44.72
C ASP A 584 -1.89 -6.78 44.14
N LYS A 585 -2.02 -7.05 42.83
CA LYS A 585 -3.27 -7.02 42.07
C LYS A 585 -4.04 -5.72 42.27
N THR A 586 -3.31 -4.61 42.22
CA THR A 586 -3.86 -3.27 42.44
C THR A 586 -3.80 -2.42 41.19
N VAL A 587 -4.87 -1.67 40.95
CA VAL A 587 -4.89 -0.54 40.02
C VAL A 587 -4.86 0.76 40.81
N THR A 588 -3.94 1.64 40.46
CA THR A 588 -3.78 2.96 41.07
C THR A 588 -4.15 4.03 40.06
N LEU A 589 -5.06 4.92 40.43
CA LEU A 589 -5.52 6.05 39.63
C LEU A 589 -5.04 7.34 40.28
N LYS A 590 -4.39 8.21 39.51
CA LYS A 590 -3.94 9.52 39.97
C LYS A 590 -4.52 10.64 39.11
N ASN A 591 -5.20 11.58 39.77
CA ASN A 591 -5.72 12.81 39.17
C ASN A 591 -5.38 13.98 40.10
N GLY A 592 -4.38 14.79 39.73
CA GLY A 592 -3.84 15.83 40.62
C GLY A 592 -3.31 15.23 41.93
N ASP A 593 -3.82 15.75 43.06
CA ASP A 593 -3.47 15.30 44.42
C ASP A 593 -4.29 14.10 44.89
N THR A 594 -5.30 13.67 44.13
CA THR A 594 -6.13 12.53 44.52
C THR A 594 -5.54 11.23 43.98
N ASN A 595 -5.29 10.29 44.88
CA ASN A 595 -4.80 8.95 44.61
C ASN A 595 -5.80 7.89 45.08
N VAL A 596 -6.28 7.06 44.16
CA VAL A 596 -7.22 5.96 44.43
C VAL A 596 -6.56 4.62 44.11
N ILE A 597 -6.45 3.75 45.12
CA ILE A 597 -5.91 2.40 45.00
C ILE A 597 -7.05 1.40 45.15
N LEU A 598 -7.23 0.56 44.14
CA LEU A 598 -8.26 -0.45 44.05
C LEU A 598 -7.61 -1.82 43.95
N THR A 599 -7.91 -2.71 44.89
CA THR A 599 -7.43 -4.09 44.88
C THR A 599 -8.51 -5.00 44.30
N LEU A 600 -8.13 -5.90 43.39
CA LEU A 600 -9.06 -6.89 42.85
C LEU A 600 -9.75 -7.68 43.96
N ASP A 601 -11.04 -7.95 43.76
CA ASP A 601 -11.90 -8.77 44.63
C ASP A 601 -12.07 -8.23 46.07
N LYS A 602 -11.67 -6.98 46.34
CA LYS A 602 -11.85 -6.33 47.66
C LYS A 602 -13.02 -5.35 47.66
N GLY A 603 -13.81 -5.41 48.73
CA GLY A 603 -14.94 -4.51 49.01
C GLY A 603 -14.55 -3.15 49.59
N TYR A 604 -13.28 -2.74 49.46
CA TYR A 604 -12.78 -1.43 49.87
C TYR A 604 -11.71 -0.93 48.89
N ALA A 605 -11.51 0.38 48.86
CA ALA A 605 -10.46 1.08 48.13
C ALA A 605 -9.73 2.03 49.09
N SER A 606 -8.50 2.41 48.77
CA SER A 606 -7.77 3.45 49.51
C SER A 606 -7.78 4.76 48.75
N ILE A 607 -8.25 5.84 49.37
CA ILE A 607 -8.27 7.18 48.81
C ILE A 607 -7.37 8.05 49.67
N ASN A 608 -6.26 8.53 49.13
CA ASN A 608 -5.26 9.31 49.87
C ASN A 608 -4.90 8.66 51.22
N SER A 609 -4.69 7.33 51.22
CA SER A 609 -4.38 6.49 52.38
C SER A 609 -5.55 6.21 53.34
N LYS A 610 -6.77 6.65 53.05
CA LYS A 610 -7.98 6.33 53.84
C LYS A 610 -8.78 5.21 53.19
N ASN A 611 -9.16 4.20 53.97
CA ASN A 611 -10.02 3.11 53.46
C ASN A 611 -11.47 3.57 53.31
N VAL A 612 -12.03 3.35 52.12
CA VAL A 612 -13.41 3.68 51.75
C VAL A 612 -14.08 2.43 51.19
N LYS A 613 -15.32 2.16 51.60
CA LYS A 613 -16.09 1.01 51.11
C LYS A 613 -16.46 1.21 49.63
N ILE A 614 -16.43 0.13 48.84
CA ILE A 614 -16.90 0.13 47.45
C ILE A 614 -18.14 -0.75 47.32
N ASP A 615 -19.10 -0.29 46.53
CA ASP A 615 -20.40 -0.96 46.36
C ASP A 615 -20.32 -2.30 45.62
N ALA A 616 -19.28 -2.48 44.80
CA ALA A 616 -18.95 -3.74 44.16
C ALA A 616 -17.43 -3.85 43.98
N PRO A 617 -16.83 -5.02 44.22
CA PRO A 617 -15.39 -5.18 44.15
C PRO A 617 -14.87 -4.96 42.72
N PRO A 618 -13.67 -4.38 42.55
CA PRO A 618 -12.96 -4.39 41.27
C PRO A 618 -12.76 -5.82 40.77
N GLU A 619 -12.94 -6.06 39.48
CA GLU A 619 -12.78 -7.40 38.89
C GLU A 619 -11.93 -7.39 37.63
N LEU A 620 -11.31 -8.53 37.31
CA LEU A 620 -10.52 -8.70 36.09
C LEU A 620 -11.32 -9.54 35.10
N LYS A 621 -11.57 -9.01 33.91
CA LYS A 621 -12.28 -9.70 32.83
C LYS A 621 -11.54 -9.50 31.52
N GLN A 622 -11.15 -10.59 30.85
CA GLN A 622 -10.36 -10.57 29.61
C GLN A 622 -9.15 -9.61 29.70
N ASN A 623 -8.33 -9.76 30.74
CA ASN A 623 -7.17 -8.91 31.02
C ASN A 623 -7.46 -7.41 31.19
N THR A 624 -8.71 -7.03 31.48
CA THR A 624 -9.13 -5.65 31.72
C THR A 624 -9.73 -5.52 33.12
N THR A 625 -9.30 -4.52 33.89
CA THR A 625 -9.86 -4.23 35.22
C THR A 625 -11.14 -3.43 35.10
N PHE A 626 -12.21 -3.97 35.66
CA PHE A 626 -13.53 -3.37 35.74
C PHE A 626 -13.81 -2.86 37.15
N VAL A 627 -14.38 -1.66 37.23
CA VAL A 627 -14.70 -1.01 38.50
C VAL A 627 -16.09 -0.37 38.43
N PRO A 628 -16.78 -0.19 39.57
CA PRO A 628 -18.05 0.54 39.59
C PRO A 628 -17.84 2.00 39.21
N LEU A 629 -18.46 2.44 38.12
CA LEU A 629 -18.27 3.78 37.59
C LEU A 629 -18.61 4.88 38.60
N ARG A 630 -19.70 4.68 39.37
CA ARG A 630 -20.15 5.64 40.39
C ARG A 630 -19.07 5.93 41.44
N PHE A 631 -18.42 4.87 41.93
CA PHE A 631 -17.38 5.01 42.95
C PHE A 631 -16.21 5.86 42.44
N ILE A 632 -15.79 5.61 41.20
CA ILE A 632 -14.72 6.39 40.57
C ILE A 632 -15.17 7.82 40.37
N SER A 633 -16.38 8.06 39.85
CA SER A 633 -16.81 9.40 39.51
C SER A 633 -16.93 10.31 40.73
N GLU A 634 -17.49 9.81 41.83
CA GLU A 634 -17.66 10.56 43.08
C GLU A 634 -16.30 10.93 43.72
N ASN A 635 -15.31 10.06 43.59
CA ASN A 635 -14.01 10.25 44.27
C ASN A 635 -12.94 10.89 43.38
N MET A 636 -13.14 10.94 42.07
CA MET A 636 -12.17 11.51 41.11
C MET A 636 -12.62 12.85 40.51
N GLY A 637 -13.73 13.41 40.99
CA GLY A 637 -14.26 14.69 40.51
C GLY A 637 -14.81 14.60 39.07
N LEU A 638 -15.53 13.52 38.77
CA LEU A 638 -16.13 13.31 37.44
C LEU A 638 -17.64 13.44 37.52
N ASN A 639 -18.21 14.06 36.50
CA ASN A 639 -19.65 14.08 36.25
C ASN A 639 -20.03 12.92 35.34
N VAL A 640 -21.17 12.29 35.63
CA VAL A 640 -21.66 11.13 34.88
C VAL A 640 -23.13 11.33 34.49
N THR A 641 -23.42 11.20 33.20
CA THR A 641 -24.79 11.25 32.67
C THR A 641 -25.10 9.94 31.97
N TYR A 642 -26.18 9.27 32.40
CA TYR A 642 -26.69 8.08 31.73
C TYR A 642 -27.77 8.46 30.71
N THR A 643 -27.71 7.90 29.50
CA THR A 643 -28.71 8.08 28.45
C THR A 643 -29.38 6.73 28.17
N VAL A 644 -30.68 6.66 28.44
CA VAL A 644 -31.45 5.41 28.33
C VAL A 644 -31.59 4.95 26.88
N SER A 645 -31.84 5.88 25.95
CA SER A 645 -32.18 5.56 24.56
C SER A 645 -31.10 4.77 23.81
N ASP A 646 -29.82 5.03 24.13
CA ASP A 646 -28.67 4.35 23.52
C ASP A 646 -27.84 3.57 24.55
N HIS A 647 -28.37 3.36 25.77
CA HIS A 647 -27.71 2.67 26.88
C HIS A 647 -26.28 3.16 27.15
N SER A 648 -26.06 4.47 27.00
CA SER A 648 -24.73 5.06 27.09
C SER A 648 -24.51 5.81 28.41
N VAL A 649 -23.24 5.93 28.77
CA VAL A 649 -22.78 6.73 29.89
C VAL A 649 -21.76 7.74 29.40
N LEU A 650 -22.07 9.03 29.54
CA LEU A 650 -21.13 10.12 29.32
C LEU A 650 -20.43 10.44 30.65
N VAL A 651 -19.12 10.31 30.67
CA VAL A 651 -18.25 10.70 31.79
C VAL A 651 -17.53 11.98 31.40
N LYS A 652 -17.55 13.00 32.26
CA LYS A 652 -16.93 14.30 32.04
C LYS A 652 -16.04 14.68 33.22
N LYS A 653 -14.86 15.26 32.97
CA LYS A 653 -14.06 15.94 34.01
C LYS A 653 -14.70 17.28 34.39
N ASN A 654 -14.75 17.58 35.68
CA ASN A 654 -15.36 18.82 36.18
C ASN A 654 -14.62 20.08 35.75
#